data_AF-V4JDF0-F1
#
_entry.id   AF-V4JDF0-F1
#
_cell.length_a   1.000
_cell.length_b   1.000
_cell.length_c   1.000
_cell.angle_alpha   90.00
_cell.angle_beta   90.00
_cell.angle_gamma   90.00
#
_symmetry.space_group_name_H-M   'P 1'
#
loop_
_entity.id
_entity.type
_entity.pdbx_description
1 polymer ?
#
loop_
_entity_poly.entity_id
_entity_poly.type
_entity_poly.pdbx_seq_one_letter_code
_entity_poly.pdbx_strand_id
1 'polypeptide(L)'
;MTKNKVQITTLTFRDGPQSTGMWDDYFGLVSQSLLEWKTGEEGEALSRLRRIATLVKQAGFTGAEVFWGQSFQKHMLAGISPFEAMALNREVFGPDFMLSGLGRGVNAVGFRPYGQDVIDTFVERFAQRGGVPDKKLMKLRVFDALNNLQNCFRMISAAIRNNQKAERVAANNSLPESERGDDWRHMEPVNLIHIEPALCYQPERQYNDETLYSDEYYVAYAKKLINAAEEAGGTLDSLAIKDMAGQLDPDRAARLIPKLADLGLPVYLHTHSTNYKQAVATARVAADSGIVGVETVEWPLSGGTAHASVRDVIDGMEEQFDPIDLDKLTQLEQELESLWGAKEKLLAEEGDPKAKRLDLRVDEPSRLELWKLGIPGGAMAAVMILLQKDVCTYNKTDLKNANAMFAAELDHLQQRIGWVPLVTPMADIVYTQAVVNLINGKDKIIEHRYAKMIVGLYGQHINHATGKRVAIQESASKAVLDYCRGVQNGDFAMPSFNQTYPKPVILTEQKAPPLELAEARSAFQGILTKCKIDRNSRLADEAVIMRLMEPPASKAVTERLLVNAHRDRIQALLGVLTPSLPAWDVLPAEDIEPTVTSYGGLKRAEVLVKHLLAPATKVADALPVVLSEADALHAIAPSGLDAASKRSAILRLVYGFIENEYLQLASDPSMQIEGTDLPFGPQSSLYFLQSEFDPYTREARRLLHKRWPEEHDSTRLSKAIEHGVSLEQVVPVQ
;
A
#
# COMPACT_ATOMS: atom_id res chain seq x y z
N MET A 1 -39.62 -21.39 -3.05
CA MET A 1 -38.43 -20.72 -3.63
C MET A 1 -37.25 -21.59 -3.30
N THR A 2 -36.51 -22.10 -4.28
CA THR A 2 -35.20 -22.70 -4.02
C THR A 2 -34.34 -21.64 -3.35
N LYS A 3 -33.87 -21.91 -2.13
CA LYS A 3 -32.97 -21.01 -1.40
C LYS A 3 -31.73 -20.83 -2.27
N ASN A 4 -31.37 -19.59 -2.62
CA ASN A 4 -30.11 -19.35 -3.32
C ASN A 4 -28.97 -19.83 -2.43
N LYS A 5 -28.05 -20.58 -3.01
CA LYS A 5 -26.84 -21.04 -2.32
C LYS A 5 -25.95 -19.86 -1.97
N VAL A 6 -25.23 -19.99 -0.86
CA VAL A 6 -24.38 -18.95 -0.30
C VAL A 6 -23.03 -18.95 -1.00
N GLN A 7 -22.61 -17.78 -1.45
CA GLN A 7 -21.33 -17.58 -2.09
C GLN A 7 -20.19 -17.58 -1.08
N ILE A 8 -19.07 -18.18 -1.48
CA ILE A 8 -17.80 -18.02 -0.76
C ILE A 8 -16.96 -16.99 -1.50
N THR A 9 -16.66 -15.88 -0.84
CA THR A 9 -15.74 -14.85 -1.35
C THR A 9 -14.42 -14.97 -0.60
N THR A 10 -13.29 -14.99 -1.31
CA THR A 10 -11.99 -15.04 -0.66
C THR A 10 -11.57 -13.65 -0.20
N LEU A 11 -11.03 -13.56 1.00
CA LEU A 11 -10.21 -12.45 1.41
C LEU A 11 -8.79 -12.72 0.99
N THR A 12 -8.31 -11.89 0.09
CA THR A 12 -6.92 -11.93 -0.34
C THR A 12 -6.09 -11.14 0.67
N PHE A 13 -5.01 -11.74 1.17
CA PHE A 13 -3.77 -11.27 1.85
C PHE A 13 -3.76 -10.06 2.81
N ARG A 14 -4.85 -9.31 2.96
CA ARG A 14 -4.94 -8.00 3.62
C ARG A 14 -5.57 -8.05 5.00
N ASP A 15 -6.59 -8.88 5.17
CA ASP A 15 -7.18 -9.11 6.50
C ASP A 15 -6.78 -10.51 7.02
N GLY A 16 -5.79 -11.14 6.37
CA GLY A 16 -5.05 -12.29 6.90
C GLY A 16 -4.32 -11.93 8.21
N PRO A 17 -3.73 -12.92 8.90
CA PRO A 17 -3.00 -12.67 10.14
C PRO A 17 -2.00 -11.57 9.91
N GLN A 18 -2.20 -10.42 10.57
CA GLN A 18 -1.34 -9.27 10.38
C GLN A 18 0.08 -9.68 10.75
N SER A 19 0.90 -10.02 9.77
CA SER A 19 2.29 -10.36 10.01
C SER A 19 3.17 -9.64 9.02
N THR A 20 4.18 -8.94 9.55
CA THR A 20 5.17 -8.25 8.71
C THR A 20 5.84 -9.25 7.76
N GLY A 21 6.15 -10.46 8.21
CA GLY A 21 6.78 -11.50 7.38
C GLY A 21 5.93 -11.98 6.20
N MET A 22 4.66 -12.40 6.42
CA MET A 22 3.84 -12.89 5.30
C MET A 22 3.45 -11.77 4.34
N TRP A 23 3.31 -10.53 4.84
CA TRP A 23 3.11 -9.35 4.02
C TRP A 23 4.34 -9.10 3.15
N ASP A 24 5.54 -9.09 3.72
CA ASP A 24 6.77 -8.85 2.98
C ASP A 24 6.96 -9.91 1.86
N ASP A 25 6.67 -11.19 2.16
CA ASP A 25 6.64 -12.28 1.17
C ASP A 25 5.62 -12.00 0.04
N TYR A 26 4.40 -11.57 0.39
CA TYR A 26 3.35 -11.23 -0.59
C TYR A 26 3.73 -10.01 -1.46
N PHE A 27 4.20 -8.91 -0.86
CA PHE A 27 4.61 -7.74 -1.65
C PHE A 27 5.86 -8.04 -2.49
N GLY A 28 6.77 -8.90 -2.00
CA GLY A 28 7.89 -9.41 -2.79
C GLY A 28 7.38 -10.17 -4.02
N LEU A 29 6.44 -11.09 -3.84
CA LEU A 29 5.79 -11.83 -4.92
C LEU A 29 5.12 -10.88 -5.93
N VAL A 30 4.34 -9.91 -5.46
CA VAL A 30 3.67 -8.92 -6.32
C VAL A 30 4.67 -8.02 -7.05
N SER A 31 5.74 -7.59 -6.39
CA SER A 31 6.78 -6.75 -6.98
C SER A 31 7.47 -7.45 -8.14
N GLN A 32 7.90 -8.70 -7.90
CA GLN A 32 8.58 -9.51 -8.91
C GLN A 32 7.62 -9.86 -10.07
N SER A 33 6.37 -10.21 -9.75
CA SER A 33 5.32 -10.47 -10.75
C SER A 33 5.03 -9.23 -11.61
N LEU A 34 5.07 -8.04 -11.02
CA LEU A 34 4.85 -6.78 -11.75
C LEU A 34 5.99 -6.49 -12.72
N LEU A 35 7.23 -6.78 -12.33
CA LEU A 35 8.39 -6.64 -13.20
C LEU A 35 8.28 -7.59 -14.41
N GLU A 36 8.03 -8.87 -14.15
CA GLU A 36 7.80 -9.93 -15.14
C GLU A 36 6.67 -9.57 -16.12
N TRP A 37 5.52 -9.12 -15.59
CA TRP A 37 4.41 -8.69 -16.43
C TRP A 37 4.74 -7.50 -17.32
N LYS A 38 5.53 -6.52 -16.83
CA LYS A 38 5.92 -5.33 -17.60
C LYS A 38 6.98 -5.62 -18.67
N THR A 39 7.87 -6.59 -18.45
CA THR A 39 8.86 -7.03 -19.44
C THR A 39 8.25 -7.95 -20.50
N GLY A 40 7.08 -8.53 -20.22
CA GLY A 40 6.45 -9.55 -21.05
C GLY A 40 7.10 -10.93 -20.87
N GLU A 41 7.94 -11.11 -19.85
CA GLU A 41 8.57 -12.38 -19.50
C GLU A 41 7.76 -13.05 -18.38
N GLU A 42 7.32 -14.30 -18.58
CA GLU A 42 6.64 -15.04 -17.52
C GLU A 42 7.67 -15.80 -16.68
N GLY A 43 8.03 -15.22 -15.52
CA GLY A 43 8.89 -15.85 -14.53
C GLY A 43 8.10 -16.62 -13.46
N GLU A 44 8.82 -17.14 -12.47
CA GLU A 44 8.24 -17.97 -11.42
C GLU A 44 7.22 -17.19 -10.56
N ALA A 45 7.46 -15.89 -10.30
CA ALA A 45 6.59 -15.10 -9.45
C ALA A 45 5.21 -14.90 -10.09
N LEU A 46 5.17 -14.45 -11.35
CA LEU A 46 3.94 -14.25 -12.09
C LEU A 46 3.20 -15.56 -12.34
N SER A 47 3.93 -16.62 -12.70
CA SER A 47 3.39 -17.97 -12.88
C SER A 47 2.71 -18.47 -11.59
N ARG A 48 3.36 -18.24 -10.44
CA ARG A 48 2.81 -18.61 -9.13
C ARG A 48 1.58 -17.81 -8.75
N LEU A 49 1.60 -16.48 -8.94
CA LEU A 49 0.42 -15.64 -8.68
C LEU A 49 -0.78 -16.06 -9.55
N ARG A 50 -0.55 -16.39 -10.82
CA ARG A 50 -1.56 -16.94 -11.75
C ARG A 50 -2.07 -18.32 -11.32
N ARG A 51 -1.19 -19.18 -10.80
CA ARG A 51 -1.56 -20.50 -10.25
C ARG A 51 -2.50 -20.34 -9.06
N ILE A 52 -2.16 -19.47 -8.10
CA ILE A 52 -3.00 -19.17 -6.94
C ILE A 52 -4.38 -18.65 -7.39
N ALA A 53 -4.41 -17.65 -8.28
CA ALA A 53 -5.68 -17.10 -8.79
C ALA A 53 -6.51 -18.15 -9.53
N THR A 54 -5.86 -19.06 -10.27
CA THR A 54 -6.52 -20.18 -10.95
C THR A 54 -7.13 -21.16 -9.96
N LEU A 55 -6.37 -21.54 -8.91
CA LEU A 55 -6.85 -22.44 -7.86
C LEU A 55 -8.01 -21.83 -7.07
N VAL A 56 -7.93 -20.53 -6.74
CA VAL A 56 -9.05 -19.78 -6.13
C VAL A 56 -10.31 -19.87 -7.00
N LYS A 57 -10.20 -19.61 -8.31
CA LYS A 57 -11.36 -19.72 -9.21
C LYS A 57 -11.90 -21.14 -9.32
N GLN A 58 -11.01 -22.13 -9.46
CA GLN A 58 -11.39 -23.53 -9.61
C GLN A 58 -11.97 -24.13 -8.33
N ALA A 59 -11.56 -23.65 -7.16
CA ALA A 59 -12.10 -24.08 -5.87
C ALA A 59 -13.55 -23.58 -5.64
N GLY A 60 -14.05 -22.63 -6.44
CA GLY A 60 -15.44 -22.15 -6.36
C GLY A 60 -15.63 -20.82 -5.64
N PHE A 61 -14.55 -20.07 -5.38
CA PHE A 61 -14.69 -18.70 -4.87
C PHE A 61 -15.35 -17.79 -5.93
N THR A 62 -16.14 -16.82 -5.50
CA THR A 62 -16.86 -15.90 -6.42
C THR A 62 -16.21 -14.53 -6.56
N GLY A 63 -15.24 -14.21 -5.71
CA GLY A 63 -14.49 -12.96 -5.76
C GLY A 63 -13.32 -12.96 -4.79
N ALA A 64 -12.43 -11.98 -4.93
CA ALA A 64 -11.28 -11.74 -4.05
C ALA A 64 -11.18 -10.29 -3.59
N GLU A 65 -11.06 -10.06 -2.28
CA GLU A 65 -10.66 -8.75 -1.75
C GLU A 65 -9.15 -8.55 -1.87
N VAL A 66 -8.71 -7.93 -2.96
CA VAL A 66 -7.28 -7.82 -3.33
C VAL A 66 -6.64 -6.49 -3.00
N PHE A 67 -7.43 -5.47 -2.64
CA PHE A 67 -6.92 -4.10 -2.65
C PHE A 67 -7.46 -3.16 -1.56
N TRP A 68 -6.82 -1.99 -1.46
CA TRP A 68 -7.12 -0.89 -0.53
C TRP A 68 -6.88 -1.20 0.95
N GLY A 69 -7.58 -0.52 1.87
CA GLY A 69 -7.21 -0.52 3.28
C GLY A 69 -5.72 -0.18 3.48
N GLN A 70 -5.01 -0.97 4.29
CA GLN A 70 -3.57 -0.79 4.52
C GLN A 70 -2.70 -1.28 3.36
N SER A 71 -3.21 -2.10 2.43
CA SER A 71 -2.39 -2.60 1.32
C SER A 71 -1.96 -1.47 0.40
N PHE A 72 -2.76 -0.40 0.25
CA PHE A 72 -2.37 0.76 -0.56
C PHE A 72 -1.02 1.34 -0.08
N GLN A 73 -0.90 1.64 1.21
CA GLN A 73 0.36 2.15 1.76
C GLN A 73 1.48 1.12 1.74
N LYS A 74 1.16 -0.16 1.94
CA LYS A 74 2.17 -1.23 1.96
C LYS A 74 2.79 -1.48 0.59
N HIS A 75 2.00 -1.46 -0.49
CA HIS A 75 2.53 -1.46 -1.86
C HIS A 75 3.50 -0.28 -2.05
N MET A 76 3.10 0.93 -1.63
CA MET A 76 3.97 2.10 -1.77
C MET A 76 5.28 1.95 -0.99
N LEU A 77 5.24 1.44 0.24
CA LEU A 77 6.43 1.19 1.06
C LEU A 77 7.32 0.10 0.45
N ALA A 78 6.73 -0.87 -0.24
CA ALA A 78 7.44 -1.93 -0.96
C ALA A 78 8.01 -1.48 -2.32
N GLY A 79 7.84 -0.21 -2.71
CA GLY A 79 8.33 0.26 -4.01
C GLY A 79 7.39 -0.01 -5.18
N ILE A 80 6.13 -0.38 -4.91
CA ILE A 80 5.14 -0.77 -5.92
C ILE A 80 4.05 0.30 -6.02
N SER A 81 3.72 0.72 -7.25
CA SER A 81 2.54 1.56 -7.48
C SER A 81 1.26 0.78 -7.15
N PRO A 82 0.40 1.27 -6.22
CA PRO A 82 -0.85 0.62 -5.92
C PRO A 82 -1.78 0.47 -7.14
N PHE A 83 -1.76 1.45 -8.05
CA PHE A 83 -2.58 1.40 -9.26
C PHE A 83 -2.11 0.31 -10.24
N GLU A 84 -0.79 0.07 -10.31
CA GLU A 84 -0.23 -0.99 -11.14
C GLU A 84 -0.45 -2.36 -10.50
N ALA A 85 -0.34 -2.48 -9.18
CA ALA A 85 -0.70 -3.70 -8.47
C ALA A 85 -2.17 -4.07 -8.68
N MET A 86 -3.08 -3.08 -8.72
CA MET A 86 -4.48 -3.33 -9.07
C MET A 86 -4.65 -3.87 -10.50
N ALA A 87 -3.94 -3.28 -11.47
CA ALA A 87 -3.98 -3.73 -12.86
C ALA A 87 -3.43 -5.16 -13.01
N LEU A 88 -2.33 -5.47 -12.34
CA LEU A 88 -1.77 -6.82 -12.29
C LEU A 88 -2.76 -7.83 -11.70
N ASN A 89 -3.43 -7.49 -10.60
CA ASN A 89 -4.46 -8.36 -10.02
C ASN A 89 -5.61 -8.60 -11.01
N ARG A 90 -6.10 -7.56 -11.70
CA ARG A 90 -7.12 -7.72 -12.74
C ARG A 90 -6.64 -8.63 -13.87
N GLU A 91 -5.42 -8.46 -14.33
CA GLU A 91 -4.81 -9.33 -15.34
C GLU A 91 -4.78 -10.80 -14.88
N VAL A 92 -4.30 -11.05 -13.67
CA VAL A 92 -4.11 -12.41 -13.13
C VAL A 92 -5.44 -13.12 -12.85
N PHE A 93 -6.41 -12.43 -12.26
CA PHE A 93 -7.73 -13.02 -11.98
C PHE A 93 -8.62 -13.11 -13.23
N GLY A 94 -8.40 -12.22 -14.21
CA GLY A 94 -9.14 -12.17 -15.46
C GLY A 94 -10.44 -11.36 -15.39
N PRO A 95 -11.20 -11.27 -16.49
CA PRO A 95 -12.34 -10.35 -16.63
C PRO A 95 -13.66 -10.87 -16.05
N ASP A 96 -13.72 -12.11 -15.59
CA ASP A 96 -14.97 -12.76 -15.12
C ASP A 96 -15.01 -12.97 -13.60
N PHE A 97 -14.04 -12.40 -12.89
CA PHE A 97 -13.90 -12.58 -11.45
C PHE A 97 -14.09 -11.25 -10.70
N MET A 98 -14.85 -11.27 -9.60
CA MET A 98 -15.08 -10.07 -8.80
C MET A 98 -13.81 -9.72 -8.02
N LEU A 99 -13.31 -8.49 -8.16
CA LEU A 99 -12.27 -7.94 -7.30
C LEU A 99 -12.89 -6.92 -6.36
N SER A 100 -12.50 -6.92 -5.10
CA SER A 100 -13.02 -6.00 -4.08
C SER A 100 -11.92 -5.16 -3.44
N GLY A 101 -12.26 -3.93 -3.05
CA GLY A 101 -11.43 -3.05 -2.23
C GLY A 101 -12.21 -2.33 -1.14
N LEU A 102 -11.58 -2.11 0.02
CA LEU A 102 -12.17 -1.42 1.17
C LEU A 102 -11.76 0.05 1.28
N GLY A 103 -12.74 0.93 1.15
CA GLY A 103 -12.59 2.38 1.28
C GLY A 103 -13.19 2.91 2.60
N ARG A 104 -12.51 3.88 3.20
CA ARG A 104 -12.90 4.56 4.44
C ARG A 104 -13.62 5.89 4.16
N GLY A 105 -14.75 5.84 3.45
CA GLY A 105 -15.58 7.02 3.17
C GLY A 105 -14.76 8.25 2.72
N VAL A 106 -14.92 9.37 3.42
CA VAL A 106 -14.20 10.65 3.21
C VAL A 106 -12.67 10.55 3.26
N ASN A 107 -12.11 9.50 3.86
CA ASN A 107 -10.67 9.29 3.93
C ASN A 107 -10.16 8.38 2.80
N ALA A 108 -11.03 7.73 2.02
CA ALA A 108 -10.65 6.68 1.07
C ALA A 108 -9.65 5.68 1.68
N VAL A 109 -8.39 5.70 1.25
CA VAL A 109 -7.32 4.88 1.84
C VAL A 109 -6.29 5.71 2.62
N GLY A 110 -6.44 7.02 2.70
CA GLY A 110 -5.51 7.91 3.42
C GLY A 110 -5.80 8.11 4.90
N PHE A 111 -5.17 9.14 5.48
CA PHE A 111 -5.12 9.38 6.93
C PHE A 111 -5.92 10.61 7.40
N ARG A 112 -6.61 11.29 6.47
CA ARG A 112 -7.41 12.49 6.72
C ARG A 112 -8.59 12.58 5.73
N PRO A 113 -9.57 13.46 5.97
CA PRO A 113 -10.64 13.72 5.00
C PRO A 113 -10.12 14.39 3.73
N TYR A 114 -10.66 14.00 2.57
CA TYR A 114 -10.33 14.54 1.25
C TYR A 114 -11.55 15.15 0.55
N GLY A 115 -11.29 16.10 -0.36
CA GLY A 115 -12.29 16.79 -1.18
C GLY A 115 -13.06 15.83 -2.07
N GLN A 116 -14.24 16.24 -2.52
CA GLN A 116 -15.06 15.38 -3.38
C GLN A 116 -14.33 15.05 -4.69
N ASP A 117 -13.60 16.01 -5.25
CA ASP A 117 -12.80 15.87 -6.46
C ASP A 117 -11.64 14.86 -6.33
N VAL A 118 -10.99 14.82 -5.17
CA VAL A 118 -9.96 13.82 -4.83
C VAL A 118 -10.58 12.44 -4.73
N ILE A 119 -11.75 12.30 -4.07
CA ILE A 119 -12.45 11.02 -3.95
C ILE A 119 -12.96 10.54 -5.31
N ASP A 120 -13.50 11.43 -6.15
CA ASP A 120 -13.95 11.13 -7.50
C ASP A 120 -12.79 10.62 -8.36
N THR A 121 -11.66 11.34 -8.31
CA THR A 121 -10.44 10.94 -9.02
C THR A 121 -9.92 9.59 -8.52
N PHE A 122 -9.89 9.37 -7.20
CA PHE A 122 -9.49 8.09 -6.62
C PHE A 122 -10.35 6.93 -7.15
N VAL A 123 -11.69 7.07 -7.06
CA VAL A 123 -12.64 6.04 -7.51
C VAL A 123 -12.51 5.79 -9.01
N GLU A 124 -12.42 6.84 -9.82
CA GLU A 124 -12.26 6.74 -11.28
C GLU A 124 -10.99 5.97 -11.67
N ARG A 125 -9.84 6.34 -11.09
CA ARG A 125 -8.56 5.69 -11.43
C ARG A 125 -8.55 4.21 -11.05
N PHE A 126 -9.16 3.86 -9.92
CA PHE A 126 -9.31 2.46 -9.54
C PHE A 126 -10.30 1.68 -10.41
N ALA A 127 -11.41 2.30 -10.82
CA ALA A 127 -12.34 1.68 -11.76
C ALA A 127 -11.65 1.35 -13.10
N GLN A 128 -10.79 2.25 -13.59
CA GLN A 128 -10.03 2.02 -14.81
C GLN A 128 -9.00 0.91 -14.69
N ARG A 129 -8.30 0.81 -13.55
CA ARG A 129 -7.25 -0.20 -13.35
C ARG A 129 -7.81 -1.58 -13.00
N GLY A 130 -8.90 -1.61 -12.23
CA GLY A 130 -9.42 -2.82 -11.61
C GLY A 130 -10.78 -3.29 -12.14
N GLY A 131 -11.52 -2.43 -12.84
CA GLY A 131 -12.82 -2.77 -13.41
C GLY A 131 -12.73 -3.50 -14.75
N VAL A 132 -13.89 -3.90 -15.24
CA VAL A 132 -14.07 -4.59 -16.52
C VAL A 132 -15.15 -3.84 -17.30
N PRO A 133 -15.01 -3.67 -18.63
CA PRO A 133 -16.05 -3.05 -19.44
C PRO A 133 -17.41 -3.72 -19.23
N ASP A 134 -18.45 -2.90 -19.10
CA ASP A 134 -19.86 -3.31 -19.02
C ASP A 134 -20.24 -4.26 -17.86
N LYS A 135 -19.32 -4.49 -16.90
CA LYS A 135 -19.54 -5.38 -15.76
C LYS A 135 -19.18 -4.73 -14.44
N LYS A 136 -20.05 -4.88 -13.44
CA LYS A 136 -19.79 -4.50 -12.04
C LYS A 136 -18.93 -5.55 -11.31
N LEU A 137 -17.74 -5.85 -11.85
CA LEU A 137 -16.79 -6.82 -11.28
C LEU A 137 -15.65 -6.19 -10.47
N MET A 138 -15.77 -4.89 -10.18
CA MET A 138 -14.96 -4.17 -9.21
C MET A 138 -15.88 -3.69 -8.08
N LYS A 139 -15.81 -4.36 -6.94
CA LYS A 139 -16.57 -4.04 -5.74
C LYS A 139 -15.85 -3.00 -4.90
N LEU A 140 -16.55 -1.91 -4.68
CA LEU A 140 -16.21 -0.84 -3.76
C LEU A 140 -16.96 -1.09 -2.46
N ARG A 141 -16.25 -1.61 -1.45
CA ARG A 141 -16.78 -1.68 -0.09
C ARG A 141 -16.49 -0.38 0.66
N VAL A 142 -17.53 0.36 1.03
CA VAL A 142 -17.37 1.66 1.73
C VAL A 142 -17.81 1.56 3.17
N PHE A 143 -16.96 1.94 4.12
CA PHE A 143 -17.34 2.06 5.51
C PHE A 143 -16.92 3.40 6.11
N ASP A 144 -17.52 3.73 7.25
CA ASP A 144 -17.07 4.79 8.13
C ASP A 144 -16.94 4.24 9.55
N ALA A 145 -15.92 4.69 10.28
CA ALA A 145 -15.61 4.16 11.60
C ALA A 145 -16.68 4.46 12.66
N LEU A 146 -17.50 5.50 12.46
CA LEU A 146 -18.62 5.86 13.32
C LEU A 146 -19.98 5.45 12.72
N ASN A 147 -19.98 4.67 11.63
CA ASN A 147 -21.17 4.43 10.79
C ASN A 147 -21.82 5.76 10.35
N ASN A 148 -21.02 6.80 10.11
CA ASN A 148 -21.53 8.11 9.75
C ASN A 148 -21.84 8.19 8.25
N LEU A 149 -23.13 8.28 7.91
CA LEU A 149 -23.62 8.41 6.54
C LEU A 149 -22.89 9.52 5.75
N GLN A 150 -22.69 10.69 6.35
CA GLN A 150 -22.08 11.82 5.66
C GLN A 150 -20.60 11.56 5.30
N ASN A 151 -19.94 10.68 6.04
CA ASN A 151 -18.59 10.24 5.69
C ASN A 151 -18.61 9.21 4.55
N CYS A 152 -19.59 8.31 4.50
CA CYS A 152 -19.73 7.35 3.40
C CYS A 152 -20.20 8.01 2.10
N PHE A 153 -21.06 9.03 2.19
CA PHE A 153 -21.75 9.65 1.06
C PHE A 153 -20.80 10.14 -0.04
N ARG A 154 -19.64 10.69 0.30
CA ARG A 154 -18.67 11.16 -0.71
C ARG A 154 -18.21 10.04 -1.64
N MET A 155 -17.90 8.88 -1.08
CA MET A 155 -17.38 7.76 -1.85
C MET A 155 -18.50 7.00 -2.57
N ILE A 156 -19.69 6.89 -1.96
CA ILE A 156 -20.88 6.33 -2.59
C ILE A 156 -21.28 7.18 -3.81
N SER A 157 -21.39 8.50 -3.64
CA SER A 157 -21.76 9.40 -4.75
C SER A 157 -20.68 9.47 -5.83
N ALA A 158 -19.40 9.35 -5.48
CA ALA A 158 -18.31 9.23 -6.45
C ALA A 158 -18.47 7.99 -7.34
N ALA A 159 -18.82 6.85 -6.75
CA ALA A 159 -19.04 5.60 -7.48
C ALA A 159 -20.28 5.65 -8.37
N ILE A 160 -21.35 6.28 -7.90
CA ILE A 160 -22.56 6.54 -8.71
C ILE A 160 -22.21 7.42 -9.91
N ARG A 161 -21.50 8.54 -9.70
CA ARG A 161 -21.05 9.41 -10.79
C ARG A 161 -20.14 8.68 -11.78
N ASN A 162 -19.24 7.82 -11.29
CA ASN A 162 -18.42 6.96 -12.13
C ASN A 162 -19.27 5.99 -12.98
N ASN A 163 -20.28 5.34 -12.39
CA ASN A 163 -21.17 4.44 -13.12
C ASN A 163 -21.99 5.19 -14.19
N GLN A 164 -22.56 6.35 -13.84
CA GLN A 164 -23.25 7.20 -14.81
C GLN A 164 -22.31 7.65 -15.94
N LYS A 165 -21.03 7.92 -15.64
CA LYS A 165 -20.00 8.21 -16.65
C LYS A 165 -19.77 7.01 -17.57
N ALA A 166 -19.60 5.81 -17.02
CA ALA A 166 -19.43 4.58 -17.78
C ALA A 166 -20.63 4.32 -18.70
N GLU A 167 -21.85 4.45 -18.19
CA GLU A 167 -23.10 4.26 -18.93
C GLU A 167 -23.25 5.27 -20.06
N ARG A 168 -22.92 6.55 -19.83
CA ARG A 168 -22.92 7.59 -20.90
C ARG A 168 -21.93 7.26 -22.00
N VAL A 169 -20.72 6.81 -21.65
CA VAL A 169 -19.70 6.39 -22.62
C VAL A 169 -20.18 5.20 -23.44
N ALA A 170 -20.76 4.17 -22.80
CA ALA A 170 -21.29 2.99 -23.46
C ALA A 170 -22.49 3.31 -24.39
N ALA A 171 -23.43 4.14 -23.92
CA ALA A 171 -24.58 4.57 -24.70
C ALA A 171 -24.16 5.34 -25.97
N ASN A 172 -23.19 6.25 -25.84
CA ASN A 172 -22.68 6.99 -26.99
C ASN A 172 -21.88 6.10 -27.96
N ASN A 173 -21.07 5.15 -27.45
CA ASN A 173 -20.35 4.19 -28.30
C ASN A 173 -21.29 3.29 -29.12
N SER A 174 -22.53 3.13 -28.67
CA SER A 174 -23.57 2.36 -29.37
C SER A 174 -24.23 3.13 -30.52
N LEU A 175 -23.99 4.44 -30.65
CA LEU A 175 -24.51 5.27 -31.75
C LEU A 175 -23.60 5.22 -33.00
N PRO A 176 -24.15 5.38 -34.21
CA PRO A 176 -23.36 5.63 -35.43
C PRO A 176 -22.44 6.84 -35.23
N GLU A 177 -21.24 6.82 -35.79
CA GLU A 177 -20.24 7.88 -35.59
C GLU A 177 -20.76 9.28 -35.95
N SER A 178 -21.64 9.38 -36.94
CA SER A 178 -22.32 10.62 -37.37
C SER A 178 -23.30 11.19 -36.35
N GLU A 179 -23.74 10.40 -35.37
CA GLU A 179 -24.74 10.75 -34.36
C GLU A 179 -24.14 10.87 -32.96
N ARG A 180 -22.87 10.52 -32.78
CA ARG A 180 -22.18 10.69 -31.51
C ARG A 180 -21.96 12.18 -31.26
N GLY A 181 -22.27 12.67 -30.06
CA GLY A 181 -22.05 14.08 -29.70
C GLY A 181 -20.58 14.50 -29.76
N ASP A 182 -20.23 15.76 -29.55
CA ASP A 182 -18.79 16.13 -29.53
C ASP A 182 -18.11 15.87 -28.17
N ASP A 183 -18.90 15.81 -27.09
CA ASP A 183 -18.42 15.76 -25.69
C ASP A 183 -17.72 14.43 -25.33
N TRP A 184 -18.13 13.30 -25.92
CA TRP A 184 -17.57 11.98 -25.58
C TRP A 184 -16.14 11.77 -26.06
N ARG A 185 -15.69 12.47 -27.12
CA ARG A 185 -14.32 12.31 -27.67
C ARG A 185 -13.25 12.72 -26.66
N HIS A 186 -13.64 13.44 -25.61
CA HIS A 186 -12.78 13.91 -24.54
C HIS A 186 -13.04 13.19 -23.21
N MET A 187 -13.99 12.25 -23.15
CA MET A 187 -14.28 11.47 -21.95
C MET A 187 -13.45 10.19 -21.93
N GLU A 188 -12.48 10.14 -21.01
CA GLU A 188 -11.73 8.93 -20.71
C GLU A 188 -12.68 7.77 -20.33
N PRO A 189 -12.54 6.58 -20.95
CA PRO A 189 -13.37 5.43 -20.62
C PRO A 189 -13.14 5.01 -19.16
N VAL A 190 -14.22 4.59 -18.51
CA VAL A 190 -14.24 4.12 -17.13
C VAL A 190 -15.12 2.89 -17.03
N ASN A 191 -14.86 2.04 -16.05
CA ASN A 191 -15.61 0.79 -15.85
C ASN A 191 -16.65 0.94 -14.74
N LEU A 192 -17.68 0.10 -14.80
CA LEU A 192 -18.71 0.03 -13.76
C LEU A 192 -18.15 -0.51 -12.44
N ILE A 193 -18.73 -0.04 -11.34
CA ILE A 193 -18.39 -0.39 -9.97
C ILE A 193 -19.63 -0.99 -9.29
N HIS A 194 -19.41 -2.08 -8.55
CA HIS A 194 -20.37 -2.62 -7.59
C HIS A 194 -20.26 -1.84 -6.28
N ILE A 195 -21.34 -1.19 -5.84
CA ILE A 195 -21.34 -0.31 -4.66
C ILE A 195 -21.88 -1.07 -3.44
N GLU A 196 -21.03 -1.31 -2.44
CA GLU A 196 -21.37 -2.06 -1.23
C GLU A 196 -21.03 -1.27 0.05
N PRO A 197 -21.98 -0.53 0.64
CA PRO A 197 -21.76 0.05 1.96
C PRO A 197 -21.68 -1.04 3.03
N ALA A 198 -20.74 -0.87 3.96
CA ALA A 198 -20.53 -1.79 5.07
C ALA A 198 -20.99 -1.17 6.40
N LEU A 199 -21.82 -1.92 7.12
CA LEU A 199 -22.30 -1.63 8.46
C LEU A 199 -21.24 -2.16 9.44
N CYS A 200 -20.44 -1.28 10.04
CA CYS A 200 -19.46 -1.67 11.05
C CYS A 200 -20.19 -2.17 12.29
N TYR A 201 -20.13 -3.48 12.52
CA TYR A 201 -20.86 -4.15 13.57
C TYR A 201 -20.24 -3.89 14.94
N GLN A 202 -21.12 -3.71 15.91
CA GLN A 202 -20.89 -3.58 17.34
C GLN A 202 -21.98 -4.36 18.09
N PRO A 203 -21.63 -5.04 19.18
CA PRO A 203 -22.61 -5.62 20.10
C PRO A 203 -23.59 -4.55 20.58
N GLU A 204 -24.83 -4.97 20.86
CA GLU A 204 -25.82 -4.11 21.49
C GLU A 204 -25.34 -3.72 22.89
N ARG A 205 -25.49 -2.44 23.24
CA ARG A 205 -25.05 -1.92 24.54
C ARG A 205 -26.07 -0.96 25.11
N GLN A 206 -26.29 -1.04 26.42
CA GLN A 206 -27.02 0.00 27.15
C GLN A 206 -26.07 1.15 27.47
N TYR A 207 -26.53 2.36 27.20
CA TYR A 207 -25.79 3.58 27.49
C TYR A 207 -26.73 4.68 27.98
N ASN A 208 -26.65 5.00 29.27
CA ASN A 208 -27.65 5.82 29.97
C ASN A 208 -29.05 5.21 29.73
N ASP A 209 -29.99 6.01 29.22
CA ASP A 209 -31.37 5.59 28.96
C ASP A 209 -31.60 5.13 27.51
N GLU A 210 -30.54 4.88 26.73
CA GLU A 210 -30.63 4.47 25.33
C GLU A 210 -29.92 3.14 25.05
N THR A 211 -30.50 2.35 24.15
CA THR A 211 -29.84 1.16 23.58
C THR A 211 -29.09 1.56 22.31
N LEU A 212 -27.78 1.34 22.31
CA LEU A 212 -26.90 1.57 21.17
C LEU A 212 -26.76 0.29 20.34
N TYR A 213 -26.62 0.47 19.03
CA TYR A 213 -26.37 -0.62 18.08
C TYR A 213 -27.38 -1.76 18.14
N SER A 214 -28.68 -1.47 18.35
CA SER A 214 -29.75 -2.47 18.25
C SER A 214 -29.92 -2.97 16.80
N ASP A 215 -30.77 -3.95 16.56
CA ASP A 215 -31.04 -4.37 15.18
C ASP A 215 -31.72 -3.24 14.37
N GLU A 216 -32.61 -2.48 15.02
CA GLU A 216 -33.29 -1.32 14.44
C GLU A 216 -32.30 -0.22 14.08
N TYR A 217 -31.20 -0.09 14.82
CA TYR A 217 -30.10 0.81 14.47
C TYR A 217 -29.51 0.46 13.10
N TYR A 218 -29.21 -0.82 12.86
CA TYR A 218 -28.59 -1.27 11.60
C TYR A 218 -29.55 -1.15 10.43
N VAL A 219 -30.82 -1.52 10.63
CA VAL A 219 -31.88 -1.36 9.61
C VAL A 219 -32.06 0.13 9.26
N ALA A 220 -32.12 1.01 10.26
CA ALA A 220 -32.27 2.45 10.04
C ALA A 220 -31.03 3.04 9.34
N TYR A 221 -29.83 2.57 9.66
CA TYR A 221 -28.61 3.01 9.00
C TYR A 221 -28.55 2.55 7.53
N ALA A 222 -28.87 1.28 7.25
CA ALA A 222 -28.95 0.74 5.90
C ALA A 222 -29.96 1.52 5.03
N LYS A 223 -31.16 1.81 5.55
CA LYS A 223 -32.16 2.65 4.86
C LYS A 223 -31.62 4.04 4.52
N LYS A 224 -30.90 4.68 5.45
CA LYS A 224 -30.27 5.99 5.21
C LYS A 224 -29.23 5.92 4.07
N LEU A 225 -28.44 4.85 3.99
CA LEU A 225 -27.48 4.64 2.92
C LEU A 225 -28.15 4.43 1.56
N ILE A 226 -29.23 3.63 1.52
CA ILE A 226 -30.04 3.39 0.32
C ILE A 226 -30.61 4.71 -0.19
N ASN A 227 -31.32 5.45 0.66
CA ASN A 227 -31.92 6.74 0.29
C ASN A 227 -30.87 7.74 -0.19
N ALA A 228 -29.70 7.78 0.44
CA ALA A 228 -28.63 8.68 0.02
C ALA A 228 -28.06 8.31 -1.37
N ALA A 229 -28.02 7.02 -1.72
CA ALA A 229 -27.64 6.60 -3.07
C ALA A 229 -28.69 7.03 -4.10
N GLU A 230 -29.98 6.89 -3.78
CA GLU A 230 -31.08 7.34 -4.63
C GLU A 230 -31.05 8.87 -4.84
N GLU A 231 -30.81 9.64 -3.77
CA GLU A 231 -30.63 11.09 -3.83
C GLU A 231 -29.44 11.51 -4.71
N ALA A 232 -28.39 10.69 -4.77
CA ALA A 232 -27.24 10.89 -5.65
C ALA A 232 -27.51 10.45 -7.12
N GLY A 233 -28.71 9.96 -7.42
CA GLY A 233 -29.12 9.54 -8.76
C GLY A 233 -28.63 8.13 -9.16
N GLY A 234 -28.41 7.24 -8.20
CA GLY A 234 -28.01 5.85 -8.44
C GLY A 234 -28.60 4.89 -7.43
N THR A 235 -28.08 3.67 -7.40
CA THR A 235 -28.50 2.63 -6.45
C THR A 235 -27.30 1.96 -5.81
N LEU A 236 -27.52 1.35 -4.65
CA LEU A 236 -26.57 0.39 -4.07
C LEU A 236 -26.76 -0.98 -4.73
N ASP A 237 -25.70 -1.78 -4.76
CA ASP A 237 -25.72 -3.14 -5.34
C ASP A 237 -25.81 -4.22 -4.26
N SER A 238 -25.26 -3.98 -3.08
CA SER A 238 -25.36 -4.86 -1.90
C SER A 238 -25.08 -4.10 -0.61
N LEU A 239 -25.24 -4.78 0.52
CA LEU A 239 -24.81 -4.34 1.85
C LEU A 239 -23.82 -5.36 2.43
N ALA A 240 -22.92 -4.90 3.30
CA ALA A 240 -22.07 -5.79 4.09
C ALA A 240 -22.29 -5.59 5.59
N ILE A 241 -22.41 -6.68 6.34
CA ILE A 241 -22.16 -6.66 7.80
C ILE A 241 -20.66 -6.79 7.97
N LYS A 242 -20.01 -5.75 8.50
CA LYS A 242 -18.58 -5.74 8.77
C LYS A 242 -18.32 -5.94 10.26
N ASP A 243 -18.13 -7.18 10.65
CA ASP A 243 -17.73 -7.59 11.99
C ASP A 243 -16.19 -7.68 12.10
N MET A 244 -15.56 -6.52 12.24
CA MET A 244 -14.10 -6.38 12.29
C MET A 244 -13.43 -7.03 13.52
N ALA A 245 -14.20 -7.33 14.56
CA ALA A 245 -13.70 -7.97 15.77
C ALA A 245 -14.09 -9.45 15.85
N GLY A 246 -15.12 -9.90 15.11
CA GLY A 246 -15.67 -11.25 15.24
C GLY A 246 -16.60 -11.39 16.45
N GLN A 247 -17.35 -10.34 16.78
CA GLN A 247 -18.25 -10.29 17.94
C GLN A 247 -19.73 -10.52 17.62
N LEU A 248 -20.11 -10.65 16.34
CA LEU A 248 -21.45 -11.04 15.94
C LEU A 248 -21.66 -12.49 16.37
N ASP A 249 -22.60 -12.71 17.26
CA ASP A 249 -22.98 -14.04 17.71
C ASP A 249 -24.04 -14.67 16.78
N PRO A 250 -24.20 -16.01 16.79
CA PRO A 250 -25.12 -16.70 15.90
C PRO A 250 -26.59 -16.29 16.09
N ASP A 251 -27.06 -16.13 17.34
CA ASP A 251 -28.45 -15.76 17.63
C ASP A 251 -28.78 -14.37 17.07
N ARG A 252 -27.80 -13.47 17.08
CA ARG A 252 -27.94 -12.16 16.47
C ARG A 252 -27.87 -12.19 14.95
N ALA A 253 -27.00 -12.99 14.37
CA ALA A 253 -26.98 -13.18 12.92
C ALA A 253 -28.35 -13.66 12.41
N ALA A 254 -28.96 -14.63 13.12
CA ALA A 254 -30.26 -15.21 12.80
C ALA A 254 -31.41 -14.19 12.69
N ARG A 255 -31.38 -13.14 13.53
CA ARG A 255 -32.42 -12.10 13.54
C ARG A 255 -32.08 -10.87 12.70
N LEU A 256 -30.80 -10.48 12.62
CA LEU A 256 -30.38 -9.25 11.95
C LEU A 256 -30.34 -9.42 10.43
N ILE A 257 -29.83 -10.55 9.93
CA ILE A 257 -29.66 -10.78 8.50
C ILE A 257 -31.00 -10.71 7.74
N PRO A 258 -32.08 -11.39 8.18
CA PRO A 258 -33.37 -11.28 7.51
C PRO A 258 -33.90 -9.85 7.46
N LYS A 259 -33.79 -9.11 8.57
CA LYS A 259 -34.22 -7.69 8.64
C LYS A 259 -33.48 -6.80 7.64
N LEU A 260 -32.20 -7.08 7.36
CA LEU A 260 -31.41 -6.34 6.36
C LEU A 260 -31.75 -6.80 4.94
N ALA A 261 -31.94 -8.10 4.73
CA ALA A 261 -32.32 -8.67 3.44
C ALA A 261 -33.71 -8.18 2.98
N ASP A 262 -34.64 -7.97 3.92
CA ASP A 262 -35.97 -7.41 3.67
C ASP A 262 -35.95 -5.98 3.08
N LEU A 263 -34.78 -5.31 3.08
CA LEU A 263 -34.58 -4.03 2.40
C LEU A 263 -34.39 -4.18 0.88
N GLY A 264 -34.39 -5.40 0.35
CA GLY A 264 -34.31 -5.68 -1.08
C GLY A 264 -32.90 -5.70 -1.67
N LEU A 265 -31.86 -5.70 -0.83
CA LEU A 265 -30.46 -5.78 -1.25
C LEU A 265 -29.79 -7.08 -0.76
N PRO A 266 -28.90 -7.68 -1.58
CA PRO A 266 -28.00 -8.75 -1.13
C PRO A 266 -27.19 -8.32 0.11
N VAL A 267 -27.09 -9.20 1.10
CA VAL A 267 -26.29 -8.95 2.32
C VAL A 267 -25.10 -9.90 2.35
N TYR A 268 -23.89 -9.37 2.53
CA TYR A 268 -22.64 -10.12 2.67
C TYR A 268 -22.13 -10.06 4.11
N LEU A 269 -21.52 -11.15 4.59
CA LEU A 269 -20.93 -11.23 5.92
C LEU A 269 -19.40 -11.19 5.84
N HIS A 270 -18.82 -10.19 6.49
CA HIS A 270 -17.40 -10.11 6.80
C HIS A 270 -17.23 -10.29 8.31
N THR A 271 -16.55 -11.36 8.75
CA THR A 271 -16.30 -11.62 10.17
C THR A 271 -14.89 -12.12 10.43
N HIS A 272 -14.18 -11.47 11.36
CA HIS A 272 -12.91 -12.00 11.87
C HIS A 272 -13.13 -13.22 12.77
N SER A 273 -12.09 -14.03 12.91
CA SER A 273 -12.08 -15.34 13.56
C SER A 273 -11.24 -15.38 14.85
N THR A 274 -11.00 -14.21 15.46
CA THR A 274 -10.29 -14.08 16.74
C THR A 274 -10.85 -15.03 17.79
N ASN A 275 -12.19 -15.12 17.85
CA ASN A 275 -12.87 -16.26 18.46
C ASN A 275 -13.35 -17.19 17.35
N TYR A 276 -12.53 -18.21 17.04
CA TYR A 276 -12.72 -19.04 15.86
C TYR A 276 -14.05 -19.78 15.88
N LYS A 277 -14.40 -20.35 17.03
CA LYS A 277 -15.65 -21.11 17.23
C LYS A 277 -16.88 -20.24 16.99
N GLN A 278 -16.88 -19.01 17.51
CA GLN A 278 -17.99 -18.09 17.30
C GLN A 278 -18.09 -17.66 15.83
N ALA A 279 -16.97 -17.29 15.19
CA ALA A 279 -17.00 -16.84 13.80
C ALA A 279 -17.53 -17.92 12.84
N VAL A 280 -17.10 -19.18 13.02
CA VAL A 280 -17.62 -20.31 12.23
C VAL A 280 -19.12 -20.51 12.50
N ALA A 281 -19.55 -20.53 13.77
CA ALA A 281 -20.96 -20.70 14.11
C ALA A 281 -21.83 -19.56 13.53
N THR A 282 -21.34 -18.32 13.57
CA THR A 282 -22.01 -17.15 13.01
C THR A 282 -22.12 -17.23 11.50
N ALA A 283 -21.05 -17.64 10.79
CA ALA A 283 -21.08 -17.85 9.34
C ALA A 283 -22.08 -18.93 8.92
N ARG A 284 -22.11 -20.04 9.66
CA ARG A 284 -23.05 -21.15 9.45
C ARG A 284 -24.50 -20.71 9.64
N VAL A 285 -24.81 -20.02 10.74
CA VAL A 285 -26.17 -19.49 10.97
C VAL A 285 -26.53 -18.39 9.97
N ALA A 286 -25.58 -17.57 9.55
CA ALA A 286 -25.80 -16.57 8.50
C ALA A 286 -26.24 -17.22 7.18
N ALA A 287 -25.64 -18.36 6.81
CA ALA A 287 -26.04 -19.14 5.64
C ALA A 287 -27.50 -19.60 5.75
N ASP A 288 -27.92 -20.01 6.94
CA ASP A 288 -29.31 -20.38 7.16
C ASP A 288 -30.28 -19.19 7.18
N SER A 289 -29.77 -17.99 7.42
CA SER A 289 -30.55 -16.77 7.63
C SER A 289 -30.71 -15.90 6.39
N GLY A 290 -30.24 -16.37 5.23
CA GLY A 290 -30.40 -15.67 3.94
C GLY A 290 -29.27 -14.70 3.60
N ILE A 291 -28.08 -14.87 4.18
CA ILE A 291 -26.88 -14.18 3.71
C ILE A 291 -26.59 -14.60 2.25
N VAL A 292 -26.10 -13.69 1.41
CA VAL A 292 -25.78 -13.99 0.01
C VAL A 292 -24.35 -14.51 -0.13
N GLY A 293 -23.43 -14.03 0.70
CA GLY A 293 -22.07 -14.53 0.71
C GLY A 293 -21.36 -14.31 2.04
N VAL A 294 -20.41 -15.19 2.31
CA VAL A 294 -19.54 -15.14 3.49
C VAL A 294 -18.09 -14.98 3.02
N GLU A 295 -17.36 -14.13 3.73
CA GLU A 295 -15.93 -13.97 3.50
C GLU A 295 -15.09 -14.93 4.33
N THR A 296 -14.21 -15.65 3.64
CA THR A 296 -13.33 -16.67 4.20
C THR A 296 -11.93 -16.53 3.60
N VAL A 297 -10.97 -17.24 4.17
CA VAL A 297 -9.62 -17.37 3.64
C VAL A 297 -9.09 -18.76 3.98
N GLU A 298 -8.20 -19.35 3.19
CA GLU A 298 -7.69 -20.70 3.45
C GLU A 298 -6.34 -20.68 4.20
N TRP A 299 -5.98 -21.77 4.88
CA TRP A 299 -4.68 -21.89 5.53
C TRP A 299 -3.52 -21.72 4.53
N PRO A 300 -2.40 -21.10 4.93
CA PRO A 300 -2.03 -20.61 6.26
C PRO A 300 -2.52 -19.19 6.63
N LEU A 301 -3.38 -18.58 5.81
CA LEU A 301 -3.85 -17.21 5.96
C LEU A 301 -5.13 -17.08 6.80
N SER A 302 -5.67 -18.19 7.29
CA SER A 302 -6.91 -18.25 8.07
C SER A 302 -6.68 -18.45 9.56
N GLY A 303 -7.74 -18.32 10.36
CA GLY A 303 -7.70 -18.46 11.81
C GLY A 303 -6.94 -17.37 12.53
N GLY A 304 -6.83 -17.48 13.86
CA GLY A 304 -6.27 -16.42 14.69
C GLY A 304 -7.04 -15.12 14.48
N THR A 305 -6.39 -14.01 14.17
CA THR A 305 -7.08 -12.73 13.96
C THR A 305 -7.59 -12.50 12.55
N ALA A 306 -7.46 -13.48 11.65
CA ALA A 306 -7.94 -13.42 10.26
C ALA A 306 -9.39 -13.89 10.13
N HIS A 307 -9.77 -14.54 9.03
CA HIS A 307 -11.09 -15.13 8.80
C HIS A 307 -11.05 -16.66 8.93
N ALA A 308 -12.21 -17.29 9.03
CA ALA A 308 -12.30 -18.75 9.11
C ALA A 308 -11.94 -19.42 7.77
N SER A 309 -11.44 -20.66 7.86
CA SER A 309 -11.22 -21.56 6.71
C SER A 309 -12.53 -21.86 5.98
N VAL A 310 -12.48 -22.02 4.67
CA VAL A 310 -13.65 -22.46 3.89
C VAL A 310 -14.13 -23.80 4.40
N ARG A 311 -13.21 -24.75 4.61
CA ARG A 311 -13.52 -26.11 5.07
C ARG A 311 -14.33 -26.10 6.35
N ASP A 312 -13.90 -25.30 7.32
CA ASP A 312 -14.56 -25.24 8.63
C ASP A 312 -15.91 -24.53 8.54
N VAL A 313 -16.10 -23.58 7.63
CA VAL A 313 -17.40 -22.92 7.44
C VAL A 313 -18.41 -23.86 6.78
N ILE A 314 -18.01 -24.60 5.74
CA ILE A 314 -18.93 -25.41 4.93
C ILE A 314 -19.17 -26.82 5.49
N ASP A 315 -18.33 -27.31 6.39
CA ASP A 315 -18.42 -28.67 6.95
C ASP A 315 -19.81 -28.97 7.55
N GLY A 316 -20.49 -29.94 6.96
CA GLY A 316 -21.88 -30.31 7.30
C GLY A 316 -22.96 -29.34 6.82
N MET A 317 -22.59 -28.40 5.94
CA MET A 317 -23.44 -27.37 5.34
C MET A 317 -23.25 -27.24 3.82
N GLU A 318 -22.70 -28.25 3.16
CA GLU A 318 -22.32 -28.20 1.75
C GLU A 318 -23.51 -27.91 0.81
N GLU A 319 -24.73 -28.28 1.22
CA GLU A 319 -25.94 -28.02 0.44
C GLU A 319 -26.34 -26.53 0.46
N GLN A 320 -25.96 -25.80 1.50
CA GLN A 320 -26.28 -24.39 1.71
C GLN A 320 -25.36 -23.46 0.93
N PHE A 321 -24.15 -23.90 0.57
CA PHE A 321 -23.16 -23.11 -0.16
C PHE A 321 -23.12 -23.46 -1.65
N ASP A 322 -22.56 -22.54 -2.45
CA ASP A 322 -22.19 -22.84 -3.83
C ASP A 322 -21.17 -23.99 -3.86
N PRO A 323 -21.14 -24.82 -4.92
CA PRO A 323 -20.22 -25.96 -4.98
C PRO A 323 -18.77 -25.52 -4.80
N ILE A 324 -18.10 -26.09 -3.79
CA ILE A 324 -16.68 -25.91 -3.52
C ILE A 324 -15.93 -27.18 -3.93
N ASP A 325 -14.91 -27.03 -4.77
CA ASP A 325 -14.03 -28.13 -5.16
C ASP A 325 -12.95 -28.30 -4.09
N LEU A 326 -13.11 -29.33 -3.25
CA LEU A 326 -12.21 -29.63 -2.13
C LEU A 326 -10.81 -30.08 -2.57
N ASP A 327 -10.67 -30.69 -3.75
CA ASP A 327 -9.37 -31.09 -4.27
C ASP A 327 -8.57 -29.85 -4.70
N LYS A 328 -9.25 -28.90 -5.35
CA LYS A 328 -8.67 -27.59 -5.70
C LYS A 328 -8.39 -26.73 -4.49
N LEU A 329 -9.24 -26.78 -3.47
CA LEU A 329 -8.99 -26.12 -2.19
C LEU A 329 -7.75 -26.71 -1.49
N THR A 330 -7.55 -28.03 -1.57
CA THR A 330 -6.35 -28.70 -1.04
C THR A 330 -5.09 -28.29 -1.80
N GLN A 331 -5.16 -28.19 -3.12
CA GLN A 331 -4.03 -27.69 -3.93
C GLN A 331 -3.72 -26.22 -3.63
N LEU A 332 -4.76 -25.40 -3.40
CA LEU A 332 -4.59 -24.01 -2.97
C LEU A 332 -3.85 -23.95 -1.63
N GLU A 333 -4.33 -24.68 -0.63
CA GLU A 333 -3.71 -24.77 0.69
C GLU A 333 -2.23 -25.16 0.60
N GLN A 334 -1.90 -26.21 -0.17
CA GLN A 334 -0.51 -26.64 -0.40
C GLN A 334 0.36 -25.55 -1.04
N GLU A 335 -0.17 -24.83 -2.03
CA GLU A 335 0.54 -23.72 -2.68
C GLU A 335 0.81 -22.58 -1.68
N LEU A 336 -0.18 -22.22 -0.87
CA LEU A 336 -0.03 -21.17 0.14
C LEU A 336 0.93 -21.61 1.28
N GLU A 337 0.88 -22.87 1.72
CA GLU A 337 1.80 -23.42 2.72
C GLU A 337 3.25 -23.44 2.23
N SER A 338 3.47 -23.62 0.93
CA SER A 338 4.81 -23.55 0.33
C SER A 338 5.44 -22.15 0.47
N LEU A 339 4.62 -21.10 0.49
CA LEU A 339 5.05 -19.71 0.63
C LEU A 339 5.22 -19.31 2.10
N TRP A 340 4.21 -19.63 2.92
CA TRP A 340 4.15 -19.06 4.26
C TRP A 340 4.37 -20.06 5.40
N GLY A 341 4.44 -21.35 5.11
CA GLY A 341 4.65 -22.43 6.08
C GLY A 341 3.37 -23.22 6.37
N ALA A 342 3.57 -24.47 6.76
CA ALA A 342 2.49 -25.41 7.07
C ALA A 342 1.65 -24.96 8.28
N LYS A 343 0.34 -25.23 8.22
CA LYS A 343 -0.63 -24.89 9.28
C LYS A 343 -0.20 -25.35 10.66
N GLU A 344 0.17 -26.62 10.82
CA GLU A 344 0.50 -27.20 12.13
C GLU A 344 1.74 -26.56 12.73
N LYS A 345 2.72 -26.19 11.89
CA LYS A 345 3.94 -25.50 12.33
C LYS A 345 3.62 -24.11 12.84
N LEU A 346 2.81 -23.34 12.10
CA LEU A 346 2.43 -22.00 12.49
C LEU A 346 1.62 -22.01 13.78
N LEU A 347 0.65 -22.92 13.92
CA LEU A 347 -0.14 -23.06 15.14
C LEU A 347 0.70 -23.51 16.34
N ALA A 348 1.74 -24.32 16.12
CA ALA A 348 2.66 -24.70 17.20
C ALA A 348 3.51 -23.53 17.74
N GLU A 349 3.61 -22.42 17.01
CA GLU A 349 4.29 -21.19 17.45
C GLU A 349 3.39 -20.30 18.34
N GLU A 350 2.16 -20.72 18.66
CA GLU A 350 1.26 -19.89 19.45
C GLU A 350 1.81 -19.56 20.84
N GLY A 351 1.82 -18.26 21.17
CA GLY A 351 2.45 -17.69 22.36
C GLY A 351 3.96 -17.48 22.25
N ASP A 352 4.62 -17.91 21.17
CA ASP A 352 6.05 -17.63 20.95
C ASP A 352 6.25 -16.17 20.49
N PRO A 353 7.02 -15.33 21.20
CA PRO A 353 7.33 -13.97 20.77
C PRO A 353 8.01 -13.87 19.40
N LYS A 354 8.56 -14.98 18.88
CA LYS A 354 9.20 -15.10 17.57
C LYS A 354 8.31 -15.73 16.49
N ALA A 355 7.06 -16.08 16.79
CA ALA A 355 6.14 -16.66 15.82
C ALA A 355 6.14 -15.85 14.51
N LYS A 356 6.11 -16.55 13.38
CA LYS A 356 6.10 -15.95 12.04
C LYS A 356 4.84 -15.08 11.86
N ARG A 357 3.71 -15.57 12.38
CA ARG A 357 2.44 -14.85 12.47
C ARG A 357 2.41 -13.94 13.70
N LEU A 358 2.32 -12.62 13.53
CA LEU A 358 2.34 -11.70 14.69
C LEU A 358 1.13 -11.88 15.59
N ASP A 359 -0.01 -12.29 15.03
CA ASP A 359 -1.21 -12.60 15.79
C ASP A 359 -1.08 -13.88 16.62
N LEU A 360 -0.16 -14.79 16.28
CA LEU A 360 0.13 -15.99 17.07
C LEU A 360 1.24 -15.77 18.10
N ARG A 361 1.93 -14.61 18.09
CA ARG A 361 2.86 -14.24 19.18
C ARG A 361 2.16 -14.01 20.52
N VAL A 362 0.84 -14.01 20.49
CA VAL A 362 -0.03 -13.84 21.64
C VAL A 362 -0.86 -15.12 21.77
N ASP A 363 -0.88 -15.68 22.96
CA ASP A 363 -1.68 -16.86 23.26
C ASP A 363 -3.19 -16.57 23.12
N GLU A 364 -3.95 -17.57 22.67
CA GLU A 364 -5.39 -17.49 22.47
C GLU A 364 -6.13 -16.90 23.69
N PRO A 365 -5.91 -17.32 24.95
CA PRO A 365 -6.58 -16.71 26.10
C PRO A 365 -6.41 -15.19 26.18
N SER A 366 -5.18 -14.68 26.04
CA SER A 366 -4.92 -13.24 26.02
C SER A 366 -5.61 -12.53 24.85
N ARG A 367 -5.67 -13.16 23.68
CA ARG A 367 -6.42 -12.63 22.52
C ARG A 367 -7.93 -12.60 22.79
N LEU A 368 -8.48 -13.64 23.39
CA LEU A 368 -9.91 -13.70 23.71
C LEU A 368 -10.31 -12.64 24.75
N GLU A 369 -9.42 -12.25 25.67
CA GLU A 369 -9.66 -11.13 26.59
C GLU A 369 -9.80 -9.80 25.85
N LEU A 370 -8.87 -9.49 24.94
CA LEU A 370 -8.94 -8.29 24.10
C LEU A 370 -10.13 -8.31 23.12
N TRP A 371 -10.46 -9.49 22.58
CA TRP A 371 -11.63 -9.68 21.73
C TRP A 371 -12.94 -9.31 22.44
N LYS A 372 -13.10 -9.65 23.73
CA LYS A 372 -14.28 -9.26 24.53
C LYS A 372 -14.46 -7.74 24.61
N LEU A 373 -13.36 -6.99 24.55
CA LEU A 373 -13.38 -5.52 24.55
C LEU A 373 -13.72 -4.92 23.18
N GLY A 374 -13.83 -5.74 22.13
CA GLY A 374 -14.08 -5.29 20.76
C GLY A 374 -12.83 -4.81 20.02
N ILE A 375 -11.63 -5.19 20.47
CA ILE A 375 -10.39 -4.91 19.73
C ILE A 375 -10.44 -5.64 18.38
N PRO A 376 -10.34 -4.93 17.24
CA PRO A 376 -10.31 -5.56 15.92
C PRO A 376 -9.17 -6.55 15.77
N GLY A 377 -9.37 -7.60 14.97
CA GLY A 377 -8.34 -8.59 14.69
C GLY A 377 -7.04 -7.93 14.19
N GLY A 378 -7.19 -6.94 13.31
CA GLY A 378 -6.09 -6.15 12.77
C GLY A 378 -5.48 -5.09 13.69
N ALA A 379 -5.83 -5.05 14.98
CA ALA A 379 -5.19 -4.18 15.97
C ALA A 379 -4.53 -4.98 17.10
N MET A 380 -4.80 -6.28 17.20
CA MET A 380 -4.40 -7.08 18.36
C MET A 380 -2.91 -7.12 18.59
N ALA A 381 -2.13 -7.45 17.56
CA ALA A 381 -0.68 -7.52 17.67
C ALA A 381 -0.07 -6.17 18.08
N ALA A 382 -0.59 -5.07 17.53
CA ALA A 382 -0.13 -3.72 17.87
C ALA A 382 -0.45 -3.36 19.33
N VAL A 383 -1.69 -3.62 19.78
CA VAL A 383 -2.10 -3.39 21.18
C VAL A 383 -1.21 -4.20 22.12
N MET A 384 -0.98 -5.47 21.84
CA MET A 384 -0.17 -6.33 22.70
C MET A 384 1.29 -5.88 22.76
N ILE A 385 1.87 -5.42 21.66
CA ILE A 385 3.21 -4.80 21.65
C ILE A 385 3.24 -3.57 22.55
N LEU A 386 2.21 -2.70 22.50
CA LEU A 386 2.11 -1.53 23.38
C LEU A 386 1.98 -1.95 24.86
N LEU A 387 1.18 -2.96 25.17
CA LEU A 387 1.04 -3.46 26.54
C LEU A 387 2.37 -4.02 27.07
N GLN A 388 3.04 -4.88 26.30
CA GLN A 388 4.32 -5.46 26.68
C GLN A 388 5.43 -4.41 26.82
N LYS A 389 5.57 -3.52 25.83
CA LYS A 389 6.67 -2.57 25.77
C LYS A 389 6.48 -1.41 26.73
N ASP A 390 5.28 -0.84 26.79
CA ASP A 390 5.05 0.43 27.47
C ASP A 390 4.37 0.21 28.83
N VAL A 391 3.27 -0.54 28.88
CA VAL A 391 2.50 -0.72 30.13
C VAL A 391 3.23 -1.62 31.12
N CYS A 392 3.70 -2.80 30.71
CA CYS A 392 4.44 -3.72 31.58
C CYS A 392 5.72 -3.07 32.12
N THR A 393 6.50 -2.41 31.24
CA THR A 393 7.75 -1.74 31.63
C THR A 393 7.50 -0.63 32.63
N TYR A 394 6.54 0.26 32.36
CA TYR A 394 6.29 1.42 33.22
C TYR A 394 5.68 1.01 34.57
N ASN A 395 4.68 0.11 34.55
CA ASN A 395 3.98 -0.33 35.75
C ASN A 395 4.69 -1.48 36.48
N LYS A 396 5.82 -1.98 35.96
CA LYS A 396 6.59 -3.12 36.50
C LYS A 396 5.70 -4.33 36.75
N THR A 397 4.87 -4.66 35.77
CA THR A 397 3.86 -5.72 35.85
C THR A 397 4.02 -6.73 34.72
N ASP A 398 3.38 -7.88 34.85
CA ASP A 398 3.32 -8.89 33.78
C ASP A 398 2.23 -8.56 32.75
N LEU A 399 2.24 -9.28 31.63
CA LEU A 399 1.32 -9.05 30.52
C LEU A 399 -0.14 -9.30 30.90
N LYS A 400 -0.40 -10.30 31.75
CA LYS A 400 -1.76 -10.63 32.19
C LYS A 400 -2.36 -9.49 32.99
N ASN A 401 -1.61 -8.95 33.94
CA ASN A 401 -2.03 -7.81 34.73
C ASN A 401 -2.10 -6.53 33.87
N ALA A 402 -1.18 -6.32 32.94
CA ALA A 402 -1.26 -5.21 31.99
C ALA A 402 -2.53 -5.29 31.12
N ASN A 403 -2.91 -6.50 30.67
CA ASN A 403 -4.14 -6.72 29.93
C ASN A 403 -5.39 -6.40 30.76
N ALA A 404 -5.44 -6.83 32.02
CA ALA A 404 -6.52 -6.49 32.93
C ALA A 404 -6.63 -4.98 33.22
N MET A 405 -5.49 -4.30 33.42
CA MET A 405 -5.43 -2.85 33.59
C MET A 405 -5.93 -2.12 32.33
N PHE A 406 -5.50 -2.59 31.16
CA PHE A 406 -5.94 -2.06 29.87
C PHE A 406 -7.43 -2.27 29.63
N ALA A 407 -7.96 -3.45 29.94
CA ALA A 407 -9.38 -3.75 29.85
C ALA A 407 -10.21 -2.78 30.72
N ALA A 408 -9.80 -2.57 31.97
CA ALA A 408 -10.49 -1.67 32.88
C ALA A 408 -10.44 -0.20 32.41
N GLU A 409 -9.29 0.24 31.88
CA GLU A 409 -9.15 1.62 31.39
C GLU A 409 -9.89 1.84 30.07
N LEU A 410 -9.87 0.87 29.16
CA LEU A 410 -10.60 0.95 27.90
C LEU A 410 -12.12 0.97 28.13
N ASP A 411 -12.62 0.15 29.05
CA ASP A 411 -14.02 0.17 29.47
C ASP A 411 -14.41 1.54 30.05
N HIS A 412 -13.59 2.07 30.97
CA HIS A 412 -13.76 3.41 31.53
C HIS A 412 -13.81 4.51 30.45
N LEU A 413 -12.90 4.47 29.47
CA LEU A 413 -12.90 5.42 28.35
C LEU A 413 -14.16 5.25 27.48
N GLN A 414 -14.52 4.02 27.09
CA GLN A 414 -15.68 3.74 26.26
C GLN A 414 -16.99 4.23 26.90
N GLN A 415 -17.18 4.03 28.21
CA GLN A 415 -18.33 4.59 28.93
C GLN A 415 -18.36 6.13 28.88
N ARG A 416 -17.21 6.79 28.96
CA ARG A 416 -17.15 8.26 28.89
C ARG A 416 -17.47 8.81 27.51
N ILE A 417 -17.18 8.06 26.45
CA ILE A 417 -17.33 8.52 25.05
C ILE A 417 -18.55 7.94 24.32
N GLY A 418 -19.40 7.22 25.05
CA GLY A 418 -20.64 6.66 24.52
C GLY A 418 -20.41 5.45 23.61
N TRP A 419 -19.47 4.57 23.95
CA TRP A 419 -19.20 3.31 23.24
C TRP A 419 -18.94 3.48 21.75
N VAL A 420 -18.00 4.34 21.38
CA VAL A 420 -17.59 4.55 19.99
C VAL A 420 -17.19 3.21 19.34
N PRO A 421 -17.55 2.94 18.06
CA PRO A 421 -17.14 1.70 17.43
C PRO A 421 -15.63 1.61 17.32
N LEU A 422 -15.06 0.48 17.76
CA LEU A 422 -13.63 0.23 17.67
C LEU A 422 -13.31 -0.34 16.30
N VAL A 423 -13.08 0.54 15.33
CA VAL A 423 -12.53 0.21 13.99
C VAL A 423 -11.64 1.36 13.54
N THR A 424 -10.68 1.11 12.65
CA THR A 424 -9.74 2.14 12.19
C THR A 424 -10.46 3.39 11.65
N PRO A 425 -10.11 4.62 12.11
CA PRO A 425 -9.04 4.94 13.06
C PRO A 425 -9.46 4.99 14.54
N MET A 426 -10.75 4.86 14.87
CA MET A 426 -11.27 4.96 16.25
C MET A 426 -10.60 3.99 17.21
N ALA A 427 -10.44 2.71 16.81
CA ALA A 427 -9.77 1.72 17.65
C ALA A 427 -8.39 2.22 18.11
N ASP A 428 -7.56 2.66 17.15
CA ASP A 428 -6.20 3.15 17.40
C ASP A 428 -6.14 4.39 18.28
N ILE A 429 -7.10 5.29 18.11
CA ILE A 429 -7.21 6.49 18.92
C ILE A 429 -7.53 6.13 20.38
N VAL A 430 -8.53 5.28 20.59
CA VAL A 430 -9.05 4.98 21.93
C VAL A 430 -8.07 4.10 22.71
N TYR A 431 -7.50 3.03 22.11
CA TYR A 431 -6.53 2.21 22.84
C TYR A 431 -5.22 2.95 23.10
N THR A 432 -4.80 3.86 22.21
CA THR A 432 -3.60 4.67 22.45
C THR A 432 -3.83 5.58 23.66
N GLN A 433 -5.00 6.21 23.76
CA GLN A 433 -5.35 7.00 24.94
C GLN A 433 -5.39 6.14 26.22
N ALA A 434 -5.89 4.91 26.15
CA ALA A 434 -5.89 3.99 27.29
C ALA A 434 -4.45 3.69 27.78
N VAL A 435 -3.53 3.36 26.85
CA VAL A 435 -2.11 3.15 27.18
C VAL A 435 -1.47 4.41 27.75
N VAL A 436 -1.74 5.58 27.16
CA VAL A 436 -1.27 6.87 27.67
C VAL A 436 -1.73 7.11 29.10
N ASN A 437 -2.99 6.81 29.43
CA ASN A 437 -3.55 6.93 30.78
C ASN A 437 -2.88 5.97 31.77
N LEU A 438 -2.57 4.74 31.36
CA LEU A 438 -1.90 3.75 32.22
C LEU A 438 -0.43 4.09 32.52
N ILE A 439 0.21 4.91 31.68
CA ILE A 439 1.59 5.35 31.87
C ILE A 439 1.64 6.67 32.62
N ASN A 440 0.78 7.62 32.28
CA ASN A 440 0.92 9.01 32.78
C ASN A 440 -0.10 9.37 33.87
N GLY A 441 -1.05 8.48 34.14
CA GLY A 441 -2.25 8.79 34.90
C GLY A 441 -3.38 9.31 34.01
N LYS A 442 -4.62 9.05 34.43
CA LYS A 442 -5.83 9.38 33.66
C LYS A 442 -5.92 10.87 33.35
N ASP A 443 -6.18 11.18 32.09
CA ASP A 443 -6.38 12.53 31.56
C ASP A 443 -5.21 13.50 31.79
N LYS A 444 -4.04 13.01 32.24
CA LYS A 444 -2.84 13.83 32.45
C LYS A 444 -2.17 14.21 31.14
N ILE A 445 -2.23 13.31 30.16
CA ILE A 445 -1.82 13.54 28.79
C ILE A 445 -2.99 13.10 27.91
N ILE A 446 -3.47 14.02 27.06
CA ILE A 446 -4.47 13.71 26.05
C ILE A 446 -3.78 13.62 24.70
N GLU A 447 -3.94 12.48 24.04
CA GLU A 447 -3.43 12.24 22.69
C GLU A 447 -4.20 13.12 21.69
N HIS A 448 -3.49 13.75 20.75
CA HIS A 448 -4.07 14.78 19.89
C HIS A 448 -5.21 14.28 18.98
N ARG A 449 -5.20 13.02 18.53
CA ARG A 449 -6.30 12.42 17.74
C ARG A 449 -7.48 12.07 18.64
N TYR A 450 -7.26 11.65 19.88
CA TYR A 450 -8.31 11.49 20.88
C TYR A 450 -9.00 12.81 21.15
N ALA A 451 -8.24 13.90 21.34
CA ALA A 451 -8.80 15.25 21.43
C ALA A 451 -9.66 15.59 20.20
N LYS A 452 -9.14 15.39 18.98
CA LYS A 452 -9.86 15.62 17.72
C LYS A 452 -11.14 14.79 17.59
N MET A 453 -11.14 13.55 18.07
CA MET A 453 -12.31 12.67 18.11
C MET A 453 -13.39 13.24 19.05
N ILE A 454 -13.03 13.60 20.28
CA ILE A 454 -13.96 14.15 21.27
C ILE A 454 -14.60 15.45 20.79
N VAL A 455 -13.84 16.30 20.09
CA VAL A 455 -14.38 17.55 19.53
C VAL A 455 -15.16 17.38 18.22
N GLY A 456 -15.29 16.16 17.68
CA GLY A 456 -16.13 15.85 16.52
C GLY A 456 -15.44 15.91 15.15
N LEU A 457 -14.11 16.07 15.08
CA LEU A 457 -13.41 16.27 13.80
C LEU A 457 -13.36 15.02 12.91
N TYR A 458 -13.69 13.84 13.45
CA TYR A 458 -13.80 12.61 12.67
C TYR A 458 -15.23 12.32 12.19
N GLY A 459 -16.21 13.09 12.64
CA GLY A 459 -17.63 12.86 12.38
C GLY A 459 -18.44 12.73 13.66
N GLN A 460 -19.74 12.51 13.50
CA GLN A 460 -20.67 12.38 14.60
C GLN A 460 -20.98 10.92 14.87
N HIS A 461 -20.98 10.54 16.15
CA HIS A 461 -21.53 9.27 16.61
C HIS A 461 -23.05 9.41 16.77
N ILE A 462 -23.82 8.72 15.94
CA ILE A 462 -25.28 8.85 15.85
C ILE A 462 -25.90 7.50 16.19
N ASN A 463 -26.89 7.48 17.08
CA ASN A 463 -27.76 6.33 17.24
C ASN A 463 -28.78 6.33 16.09
N HIS A 464 -28.56 5.49 15.08
CA HIS A 464 -29.40 5.49 13.88
C HIS A 464 -30.84 5.06 14.13
N ALA A 465 -31.13 4.30 15.19
CA ALA A 465 -32.49 3.91 15.57
C ALA A 465 -33.31 5.12 16.06
N THR A 466 -32.70 6.01 16.84
CA THR A 466 -33.38 7.21 17.39
C THR A 466 -33.15 8.47 16.56
N GLY A 467 -32.13 8.45 15.68
CA GLY A 467 -31.67 9.61 14.92
C GLY A 467 -30.88 10.63 15.75
N LYS A 468 -30.65 10.38 17.05
CA LYS A 468 -29.98 11.30 17.95
C LYS A 468 -28.47 11.10 17.95
N ARG A 469 -27.72 12.18 18.16
CA ARG A 469 -26.29 12.09 18.47
C ARG A 469 -26.11 11.41 19.83
N VAL A 470 -25.21 10.43 19.90
CA VAL A 470 -24.82 9.79 21.16
C VAL A 470 -24.02 10.80 21.98
N ALA A 471 -24.48 11.06 23.21
CA ALA A 471 -23.84 12.02 24.10
C ALA A 471 -22.48 11.50 24.58
N ILE A 472 -21.49 12.39 24.63
CA ILE A 472 -20.22 12.16 25.34
C ILE A 472 -20.41 12.72 26.75
N GLN A 473 -19.89 12.04 27.77
CA GLN A 473 -19.95 12.54 29.14
C GLN A 473 -19.21 13.87 29.26
N GLU A 474 -19.80 14.83 29.99
CA GLU A 474 -19.22 16.15 30.21
C GLU A 474 -17.80 16.07 30.78
N SER A 475 -17.52 15.07 31.62
CA SER A 475 -16.20 14.80 32.19
C SER A 475 -15.12 14.55 31.13
N ALA A 476 -15.44 13.87 30.02
CA ALA A 476 -14.50 13.65 28.92
C ALA A 476 -14.29 14.91 28.08
N SER A 477 -15.38 15.59 27.70
CA SER A 477 -15.28 16.84 26.97
C SER A 477 -14.49 17.88 27.76
N LYS A 478 -14.79 18.06 29.04
CA LYS A 478 -14.08 19.00 29.93
C LYS A 478 -12.59 18.67 30.03
N ALA A 479 -12.22 17.40 30.26
CA ALA A 479 -10.83 16.99 30.33
C ALA A 479 -10.05 17.34 29.05
N VAL A 480 -10.63 17.07 27.88
CA VAL A 480 -10.02 17.43 26.59
C VAL A 480 -9.88 18.94 26.42
N LEU A 481 -10.94 19.71 26.73
CA LEU A 481 -10.90 21.16 26.57
C LEU A 481 -9.90 21.81 27.52
N ASP A 482 -9.84 21.37 28.78
CA ASP A 482 -8.89 21.86 29.78
C ASP A 482 -7.44 21.52 29.38
N TYR A 483 -7.19 20.30 28.88
CA TYR A 483 -5.89 19.93 28.34
C TYR A 483 -5.51 20.81 27.14
N CYS A 484 -6.42 21.03 26.19
CA CYS A 484 -6.17 21.89 25.03
C CYS A 484 -5.89 23.34 25.43
N ARG A 485 -6.55 23.87 26.48
CA ARG A 485 -6.25 25.21 27.04
C ARG A 485 -4.84 25.25 27.60
N GLY A 486 -4.47 24.30 28.45
CA GLY A 486 -3.14 24.29 29.05
C GLY A 486 -2.02 24.15 28.01
N VAL A 487 -2.24 23.36 26.95
CA VAL A 487 -1.31 23.29 25.82
C VAL A 487 -1.16 24.66 25.13
N GLN A 488 -2.26 25.37 24.88
CA GLN A 488 -2.22 26.69 24.25
C GLN A 488 -1.54 27.75 25.13
N ASN A 489 -1.72 27.66 26.43
CA ASN A 489 -1.12 28.58 27.40
C ASN A 489 0.36 28.27 27.68
N GLY A 490 0.87 27.12 27.21
CA GLY A 490 2.23 26.65 27.51
C GLY A 490 2.35 25.96 28.88
N ASP A 491 1.24 25.64 29.54
CA ASP A 491 1.19 24.94 30.83
C ASP A 491 1.57 23.46 30.69
N PHE A 492 1.40 22.88 29.49
CA PHE A 492 1.76 21.50 29.18
C PHE A 492 2.80 21.44 28.05
N ALA A 493 3.77 20.52 28.17
CA ALA A 493 4.75 20.28 27.12
C ALA A 493 4.06 19.75 25.85
N MET A 494 4.33 20.38 24.71
CA MET A 494 3.90 19.86 23.41
C MET A 494 4.63 18.55 23.10
N PRO A 495 3.91 17.41 22.92
CA PRO A 495 4.56 16.18 22.50
C PRO A 495 5.04 16.31 21.04
N SER A 496 6.36 16.45 20.87
CA SER A 496 7.14 16.51 19.62
C SER A 496 6.67 17.49 18.52
N PHE A 497 7.62 17.94 17.69
CA PHE A 497 7.37 18.95 16.66
C PHE A 497 6.34 18.47 15.61
N ASN A 498 5.26 19.24 15.41
CA ASN A 498 4.20 19.15 14.37
C ASN A 498 2.80 18.60 14.74
N GLN A 499 2.45 18.41 16.02
CA GLN A 499 1.05 18.11 16.37
C GLN A 499 0.23 19.38 16.62
N THR A 500 -0.96 19.48 16.00
CA THR A 500 -1.90 20.58 16.24
C THR A 500 -3.11 20.08 17.03
N TYR A 501 -3.26 20.60 18.25
CA TYR A 501 -4.43 20.36 19.11
C TYR A 501 -5.62 21.24 18.68
N PRO A 502 -6.87 20.74 18.81
CA PRO A 502 -8.05 21.55 18.53
C PRO A 502 -8.15 22.75 19.48
N LYS A 503 -8.77 23.85 19.04
CA LYS A 503 -9.01 24.99 19.93
C LYS A 503 -10.00 24.58 21.04
N PRO A 504 -9.80 25.01 22.29
CA PRO A 504 -10.58 24.57 23.46
C PRO A 504 -12.02 25.13 23.51
N VAL A 505 -12.46 25.82 22.46
CA VAL A 505 -13.84 26.30 22.28
C VAL A 505 -14.55 25.56 21.15
N ILE A 506 -13.85 24.67 20.45
CA ILE A 506 -14.38 23.90 19.33
C ILE A 506 -14.86 22.56 19.90
N LEU A 507 -16.17 22.44 20.10
CA LEU A 507 -16.91 21.18 20.16
C LEU A 507 -17.86 21.16 18.94
N THR A 508 -17.33 21.40 17.75
CA THR A 508 -18.15 21.71 16.58
C THR A 508 -18.59 20.45 15.83
N GLU A 509 -19.60 20.63 14.99
CA GLU A 509 -19.93 19.68 13.92
C GLU A 509 -19.04 19.86 12.67
N GLN A 510 -18.23 20.93 12.63
CA GLN A 510 -17.40 21.26 11.48
C GLN A 510 -16.19 20.34 11.40
N LYS A 511 -16.20 19.48 10.39
CA LYS A 511 -15.08 18.62 9.99
C LYS A 511 -13.88 19.48 9.59
N ALA A 512 -12.66 18.94 9.75
CA ALA A 512 -11.49 19.55 9.13
C ALA A 512 -11.77 19.80 7.64
N PRO A 513 -11.40 20.99 7.10
CA PRO A 513 -11.66 21.28 5.70
C PRO A 513 -10.97 20.22 4.85
N PRO A 514 -11.70 19.62 3.89
CA PRO A 514 -11.09 18.67 2.98
C PRO A 514 -10.02 19.35 2.14
N LEU A 515 -9.00 18.58 1.75
CA LEU A 515 -8.06 19.03 0.74
C LEU A 515 -8.65 18.76 -0.65
N GLU A 516 -8.75 19.81 -1.47
CA GLU A 516 -9.20 19.74 -2.85
C GLU A 516 -8.06 19.35 -3.81
N LEU A 517 -8.39 18.77 -4.96
CA LEU A 517 -7.45 18.27 -5.95
C LEU A 517 -6.64 19.39 -6.60
N ALA A 518 -7.24 20.56 -6.85
CA ALA A 518 -6.54 21.70 -7.44
C ALA A 518 -5.40 22.19 -6.52
N GLU A 519 -5.68 22.28 -5.22
CA GLU A 519 -4.67 22.61 -4.20
C GLU A 519 -3.57 21.53 -4.17
N ALA A 520 -3.95 20.25 -4.19
CA ALA A 520 -3.01 19.14 -4.23
C ALA A 520 -2.09 19.18 -5.47
N ARG A 521 -2.64 19.41 -6.66
CA ARG A 521 -1.85 19.53 -7.90
C ARG A 521 -0.85 20.67 -7.81
N SER A 522 -1.29 21.83 -7.32
CA SER A 522 -0.41 22.98 -7.12
C SER A 522 0.74 22.64 -6.16
N ALA A 523 0.42 22.02 -5.02
CA ALA A 523 1.40 21.62 -4.00
C ALA A 523 2.43 20.59 -4.51
N PHE A 524 2.06 19.76 -5.50
CA PHE A 524 2.92 18.70 -6.04
C PHE A 524 3.45 18.98 -7.46
N GLN A 525 3.22 20.18 -8.00
CA GLN A 525 3.68 20.56 -9.34
C GLN A 525 5.19 20.35 -9.50
N GLY A 526 5.98 20.66 -8.46
CA GLY A 526 7.43 20.44 -8.50
C GLY A 526 7.83 18.97 -8.68
N ILE A 527 7.10 18.03 -8.07
CA ILE A 527 7.35 16.58 -8.22
C ILE A 527 6.99 16.13 -9.63
N LEU A 528 5.81 16.55 -10.13
CA LEU A 528 5.36 16.21 -11.49
C LEU A 528 6.35 16.71 -12.55
N THR A 529 6.79 17.97 -12.43
CA THR A 529 7.81 18.58 -13.31
C THR A 529 9.13 17.80 -13.22
N LYS A 530 9.60 17.49 -12.01
CA LYS A 530 10.85 16.74 -11.79
C LYS A 530 10.81 15.35 -12.42
N CYS A 531 9.66 14.69 -12.38
CA CYS A 531 9.44 13.36 -12.97
C CYS A 531 9.04 13.40 -14.45
N LYS A 532 8.98 14.59 -15.08
CA LYS A 532 8.55 14.79 -16.48
C LYS A 532 7.16 14.18 -16.78
N ILE A 533 6.26 14.21 -15.80
CA ILE A 533 4.89 13.73 -15.95
C ILE A 533 4.02 14.91 -16.40
N ASP A 534 3.30 14.75 -17.52
CA ASP A 534 2.31 15.74 -17.93
C ASP A 534 1.24 15.88 -16.85
N ARG A 535 1.06 17.11 -16.35
CA ARG A 535 0.14 17.47 -15.26
C ARG A 535 -1.33 17.14 -15.54
N ASN A 536 -1.67 16.99 -16.81
CA ASN A 536 -3.02 16.66 -17.28
C ASN A 536 -3.19 15.16 -17.57
N SER A 537 -2.15 14.34 -17.39
CA SER A 537 -2.21 12.91 -17.67
C SER A 537 -2.84 12.12 -16.53
N ARG A 538 -3.36 10.92 -16.87
CA ARG A 538 -3.80 9.92 -15.89
C ARG A 538 -2.72 9.60 -14.84
N LEU A 539 -1.46 9.56 -15.28
CA LEU A 539 -0.34 9.27 -14.39
C LEU A 539 -0.12 10.41 -13.37
N ALA A 540 -0.42 11.66 -13.74
CA ALA A 540 -0.41 12.77 -12.78
C ALA A 540 -1.50 12.61 -11.72
N ASP A 541 -2.70 12.16 -12.09
CA ASP A 541 -3.77 11.88 -11.13
C ASP A 541 -3.35 10.80 -10.13
N GLU A 542 -2.85 9.68 -10.63
CA GLU A 542 -2.35 8.58 -9.80
C GLU A 542 -1.22 9.04 -8.88
N ALA A 543 -0.27 9.83 -9.40
CA ALA A 543 0.82 10.42 -8.64
C ALA A 543 0.34 11.34 -7.51
N VAL A 544 -0.61 12.23 -7.81
CA VAL A 544 -1.18 13.15 -6.81
C VAL A 544 -1.92 12.37 -5.74
N ILE A 545 -2.74 11.38 -6.12
CA ILE A 545 -3.47 10.53 -5.17
C ILE A 545 -2.51 9.73 -4.28
N MET A 546 -1.49 9.09 -4.86
CA MET A 546 -0.44 8.42 -4.09
C MET A 546 0.20 9.38 -3.08
N ARG A 547 0.57 10.58 -3.53
CA ARG A 547 1.19 11.58 -2.66
C ARG A 547 0.29 12.06 -1.53
N LEU A 548 -1.02 12.15 -1.78
CA LEU A 548 -2.00 12.55 -0.78
C LEU A 548 -2.26 11.48 0.29
N MET A 549 -2.13 10.22 -0.09
CA MET A 549 -2.49 9.06 0.73
C MET A 549 -1.28 8.24 1.19
N GLU A 550 -0.05 8.73 0.94
CA GLU A 550 1.18 8.07 1.38
C GLU A 550 1.34 8.07 2.91
N PRO A 551 2.14 7.14 3.47
CA PRO A 551 2.42 7.11 4.90
C PRO A 551 3.10 8.40 5.41
N PRO A 552 2.63 9.01 6.51
CA PRO A 552 3.21 10.25 7.05
C PRO A 552 4.70 10.15 7.42
N ALA A 553 5.14 8.95 7.81
CA ALA A 553 6.50 8.70 8.29
C ALA A 553 7.55 8.59 7.16
N SER A 554 7.15 8.60 5.89
CA SER A 554 8.06 8.29 4.78
C SER A 554 8.09 9.44 3.78
N LYS A 555 9.06 10.34 3.94
CA LYS A 555 9.26 11.44 3.00
C LYS A 555 9.59 10.88 1.61
N ALA A 556 8.91 11.41 0.59
CA ALA A 556 9.23 11.15 -0.81
C ALA A 556 9.06 9.68 -1.27
N VAL A 557 8.18 8.88 -0.66
CA VAL A 557 7.86 7.53 -1.21
C VAL A 557 7.32 7.67 -2.61
N THR A 558 6.31 8.52 -2.80
CA THR A 558 5.71 8.73 -4.12
C THR A 558 6.74 9.19 -5.15
N GLU A 559 7.62 10.14 -4.79
CA GLU A 559 8.67 10.62 -5.69
C GLU A 559 9.66 9.50 -6.04
N ARG A 560 10.09 8.67 -5.06
CA ARG A 560 10.94 7.50 -5.32
C ARG A 560 10.26 6.49 -6.23
N LEU A 561 8.97 6.22 -6.05
CA LEU A 561 8.21 5.32 -6.93
C LEU A 561 8.18 5.84 -8.37
N LEU A 562 7.88 7.12 -8.54
CA LEU A 562 7.79 7.73 -9.87
C LEU A 562 9.15 7.77 -10.56
N VAL A 563 10.24 8.03 -9.82
CA VAL A 563 11.61 7.98 -10.35
C VAL A 563 12.07 6.53 -10.63
N ASN A 564 11.78 5.57 -9.74
CA ASN A 564 12.15 4.16 -9.90
C ASN A 564 11.36 3.45 -11.00
N ALA A 565 10.12 3.85 -11.27
CA ALA A 565 9.34 3.33 -12.40
C ALA A 565 10.06 3.56 -13.75
N HIS A 566 10.93 4.59 -13.85
CA HIS A 566 11.82 4.76 -15.00
C HIS A 566 13.00 3.78 -14.98
N ARG A 567 13.57 3.47 -13.82
CA ARG A 567 14.64 2.47 -13.65
C ARG A 567 14.18 1.05 -14.04
N ASP A 568 12.98 0.63 -13.63
CA ASP A 568 12.47 -0.70 -13.97
C ASP A 568 12.18 -0.80 -15.47
N ARG A 569 11.69 0.30 -16.08
CA ARG A 569 11.53 0.43 -17.53
C ARG A 569 12.87 0.38 -18.26
N ILE A 570 13.93 0.93 -17.66
CA ILE A 570 15.31 0.88 -18.17
C ILE A 570 15.88 -0.53 -18.03
N GLN A 571 15.66 -1.23 -16.91
CA GLN A 571 16.08 -2.63 -16.74
C GLN A 571 15.32 -3.55 -17.70
N ALA A 572 14.03 -3.31 -17.94
CA ALA A 572 13.23 -3.99 -18.95
C ALA A 572 13.78 -3.76 -20.37
N LEU A 573 14.10 -2.51 -20.71
CA LEU A 573 14.74 -2.17 -21.99
C LEU A 573 16.13 -2.80 -22.13
N LEU A 574 16.94 -2.80 -21.08
CA LEU A 574 18.25 -3.47 -21.07
C LEU A 574 18.10 -4.98 -21.22
N GLY A 575 17.11 -5.61 -20.56
CA GLY A 575 16.78 -7.04 -20.73
C GLY A 575 16.42 -7.39 -22.17
N VAL A 576 15.66 -6.54 -22.85
CA VAL A 576 15.31 -6.71 -24.28
C VAL A 576 16.51 -6.47 -25.22
N LEU A 577 17.43 -5.58 -24.85
CA LEU A 577 18.63 -5.28 -25.63
C LEU A 577 19.77 -6.28 -25.42
N THR A 578 19.81 -6.96 -24.28
CA THR A 578 20.87 -7.91 -23.89
C THR A 578 21.02 -9.09 -24.88
N PRO A 579 19.95 -9.70 -25.42
CA PRO A 579 20.06 -10.75 -26.46
C PRO A 579 20.61 -10.26 -27.80
N SER A 580 20.59 -8.95 -28.05
CA SER A 580 21.08 -8.34 -29.30
C SER A 580 22.57 -7.96 -29.22
N LEU A 581 23.17 -8.05 -28.02
CA LEU A 581 24.61 -7.93 -27.83
C LEU A 581 25.26 -9.26 -28.21
N PRO A 582 26.37 -9.27 -28.98
CA PRO A 582 27.08 -10.50 -29.30
C PRO A 582 27.42 -11.22 -27.99
N ALA A 583 27.22 -12.53 -27.97
CA ALA A 583 27.28 -13.39 -26.78
C ALA A 583 28.57 -13.18 -25.97
N TRP A 584 28.54 -12.23 -25.06
CA TRP A 584 29.50 -12.06 -23.98
C TRP A 584 28.80 -12.63 -22.77
N ASP A 585 29.29 -13.75 -22.25
CA ASP A 585 28.71 -14.43 -21.08
C ASP A 585 28.39 -13.42 -19.97
N VAL A 586 27.10 -13.08 -19.86
CA VAL A 586 26.55 -12.30 -18.77
C VAL A 586 26.56 -13.22 -17.55
N LEU A 587 27.28 -12.84 -16.50
CA LEU A 587 27.26 -13.61 -15.26
C LEU A 587 25.80 -13.71 -14.75
N PRO A 588 25.39 -14.86 -14.21
CA PRO A 588 24.16 -14.96 -13.43
C PRO A 588 24.16 -13.91 -12.30
N ALA A 589 22.99 -13.37 -11.99
CA ALA A 589 22.82 -12.31 -10.98
C ALA A 589 23.37 -12.67 -9.58
N GLU A 590 23.64 -13.95 -9.35
CA GLU A 590 24.13 -14.57 -8.11
C GLU A 590 25.59 -14.22 -7.79
N ASP A 591 26.39 -13.87 -8.80
CA ASP A 591 27.83 -13.59 -8.67
C ASP A 591 28.17 -12.08 -8.56
N ILE A 592 27.15 -11.21 -8.49
CA ILE A 592 27.35 -9.79 -8.21
C ILE A 592 27.53 -9.63 -6.70
N GLU A 593 28.79 -9.50 -6.25
CA GLU A 593 29.08 -9.27 -4.84
C GLU A 593 28.30 -8.05 -4.26
N PRO A 594 27.89 -8.09 -2.98
CA PRO A 594 27.04 -7.06 -2.36
C PRO A 594 27.69 -5.66 -2.26
N THR A 595 28.95 -5.49 -2.65
CA THR A 595 29.77 -4.30 -2.44
C THR A 595 29.37 -3.10 -3.32
N VAL A 596 28.54 -3.30 -4.36
CA VAL A 596 28.01 -2.22 -5.22
C VAL A 596 26.72 -1.57 -4.66
N THR A 597 26.36 -1.89 -3.41
CA THR A 597 25.26 -1.21 -2.69
C THR A 597 25.64 0.13 -2.08
N SER A 598 26.89 0.58 -2.23
CA SER A 598 27.26 1.92 -1.78
C SER A 598 26.65 2.99 -2.71
N TYR A 599 25.98 3.94 -2.06
CA TYR A 599 25.23 5.10 -2.58
C TYR A 599 25.91 5.91 -3.72
N GLY A 600 27.20 5.67 -4.00
CA GLY A 600 27.99 6.34 -5.04
C GLY A 600 27.90 5.70 -6.44
N GLY A 601 27.73 4.39 -6.55
CA GLY A 601 27.65 3.70 -7.86
C GLY A 601 26.34 3.99 -8.61
N LEU A 602 25.23 4.02 -7.86
CA LEU A 602 23.90 4.36 -8.39
C LEU A 602 23.80 5.80 -8.88
N LYS A 603 24.40 6.76 -8.16
CA LYS A 603 24.40 8.18 -8.56
C LYS A 603 25.15 8.41 -9.88
N ARG A 604 26.23 7.66 -10.14
CA ARG A 604 27.00 7.76 -11.39
C ARG A 604 26.21 7.21 -12.58
N ALA A 605 25.48 6.11 -12.41
CA ALA A 605 24.55 5.59 -13.42
C ALA A 605 23.35 6.54 -13.64
N GLU A 606 22.82 7.16 -12.59
CA GLU A 606 21.73 8.15 -12.67
C GLU A 606 22.12 9.42 -13.45
N VAL A 607 23.35 9.92 -13.27
CA VAL A 607 23.85 11.11 -13.98
C VAL A 607 24.10 10.80 -15.46
N LEU A 608 24.66 9.63 -15.78
CA LEU A 608 24.91 9.20 -17.15
C LEU A 608 23.60 8.95 -17.93
N VAL A 609 22.63 8.30 -17.29
CA VAL A 609 21.31 7.99 -17.87
C VAL A 609 20.42 9.22 -17.99
N LYS A 610 20.57 10.22 -17.09
CA LYS A 610 19.86 11.50 -17.22
C LYS A 610 20.23 12.30 -18.48
N HIS A 611 21.44 12.10 -19.02
CA HIS A 611 21.98 12.92 -20.10
C HIS A 611 22.15 12.17 -21.43
N LEU A 612 22.10 10.82 -21.44
CA LEU A 612 22.01 10.00 -22.66
C LEU A 612 20.61 9.98 -23.31
N LEU A 613 19.60 10.59 -22.66
CA LEU A 613 18.21 10.67 -23.17
C LEU A 613 17.95 11.92 -24.02
N ALA A 614 18.87 12.26 -24.93
CA ALA A 614 18.63 13.21 -26.01
C ALA A 614 19.44 12.83 -27.25
N PRO A 615 18.83 12.85 -28.45
CA PRO A 615 17.83 11.94 -29.00
C PRO A 615 18.43 10.56 -29.40
N ALA A 616 17.62 9.50 -29.28
CA ALA A 616 18.00 8.09 -29.49
C ALA A 616 18.63 7.73 -30.87
N THR A 617 18.56 8.63 -31.85
CA THR A 617 19.10 8.41 -33.20
C THR A 617 20.63 8.50 -33.27
N LYS A 618 21.29 9.36 -32.49
CA LYS A 618 22.77 9.50 -32.58
C LYS A 618 23.54 8.41 -31.84
N VAL A 619 22.92 7.77 -30.83
CA VAL A 619 23.54 6.66 -30.08
C VAL A 619 23.65 5.40 -30.95
N ALA A 620 22.70 5.19 -31.88
CA ALA A 620 22.76 4.10 -32.85
C ALA A 620 23.92 4.28 -33.86
N ASP A 621 24.25 5.51 -34.22
CA ASP A 621 25.33 5.84 -35.18
C ASP A 621 26.73 5.79 -34.54
N ALA A 622 26.83 6.02 -33.22
CA ALA A 622 28.10 5.94 -32.47
C ALA A 622 28.46 4.51 -32.03
N LEU A 623 27.47 3.61 -31.93
CA LEU A 623 27.64 2.23 -31.47
C LEU A 623 28.66 1.41 -32.30
N PRO A 624 28.73 1.52 -33.64
CA PRO A 624 29.72 0.81 -34.44
C PRO A 624 31.17 1.26 -34.20
N VAL A 625 31.38 2.55 -33.91
CA VAL A 625 32.72 3.11 -33.62
C VAL A 625 33.20 2.61 -32.27
N VAL A 626 32.34 2.67 -31.25
CA VAL A 626 32.63 2.19 -29.88
C VAL A 626 32.90 0.69 -29.85
N LEU A 627 32.16 -0.10 -30.63
CA LEU A 627 32.41 -1.54 -30.77
C LEU A 627 33.74 -1.82 -31.51
N SER A 628 34.09 -1.04 -32.53
CA SER A 628 35.37 -1.17 -33.25
C SER A 628 36.59 -0.82 -32.40
N GLU A 629 36.48 0.19 -31.51
CA GLU A 629 37.55 0.56 -30.59
C GLU A 629 37.67 -0.45 -29.43
N ALA A 630 36.56 -1.02 -28.96
CA ALA A 630 36.55 -2.10 -27.98
C ALA A 630 37.20 -3.39 -28.53
N ASP A 631 36.97 -3.72 -29.80
CA ASP A 631 37.64 -4.84 -30.49
C ASP A 631 39.15 -4.58 -30.67
N ALA A 632 39.54 -3.35 -31.01
CA ALA A 632 40.96 -2.95 -31.08
C ALA A 632 41.66 -3.05 -29.71
N LEU A 633 40.99 -2.62 -28.63
CA LEU A 633 41.48 -2.76 -27.25
C LEU A 633 41.60 -4.21 -26.80
N HIS A 634 40.70 -5.09 -27.27
CA HIS A 634 40.78 -6.52 -26.99
C HIS A 634 42.03 -7.17 -27.62
N ALA A 635 42.48 -6.65 -28.78
CA ALA A 635 43.68 -7.09 -29.47
C ALA A 635 44.99 -6.57 -28.85
N ILE A 636 44.96 -5.43 -28.15
CA ILE A 636 46.16 -4.76 -27.58
C ILE A 636 46.35 -5.08 -26.08
N ALA A 637 45.32 -5.61 -25.41
CA ALA A 637 45.39 -5.93 -23.98
C ALA A 637 46.45 -7.03 -23.71
N PRO A 638 47.45 -6.79 -22.84
CA PRO A 638 48.53 -7.74 -22.61
C PRO A 638 47.99 -9.09 -22.14
N SER A 639 48.64 -10.16 -22.57
CA SER A 639 48.26 -11.56 -22.36
C SER A 639 48.17 -12.02 -20.90
N GLY A 640 48.39 -11.12 -19.92
CA GLY A 640 48.37 -11.41 -18.48
C GLY A 640 47.18 -10.87 -17.67
N LEU A 641 46.22 -10.14 -18.27
CA LEU A 641 45.00 -9.74 -17.56
C LEU A 641 43.91 -10.82 -17.67
N ASP A 642 43.30 -11.18 -16.54
CA ASP A 642 42.15 -12.08 -16.52
C ASP A 642 40.92 -11.43 -17.19
N ALA A 643 39.94 -12.28 -17.54
CA ALA A 643 38.77 -11.85 -18.31
C ALA A 643 37.93 -10.79 -17.57
N ALA A 644 37.87 -10.83 -16.24
CA ALA A 644 37.11 -9.87 -15.44
C ALA A 644 37.77 -8.49 -15.46
N SER A 645 39.10 -8.45 -15.35
CA SER A 645 39.90 -7.22 -15.39
C SER A 645 39.90 -6.59 -16.78
N LYS A 646 39.94 -7.41 -17.85
CA LYS A 646 39.77 -6.94 -19.24
C LYS A 646 38.37 -6.35 -19.46
N ARG A 647 37.31 -7.01 -18.99
CA ARG A 647 35.93 -6.51 -19.10
C ARG A 647 35.70 -5.21 -18.32
N SER A 648 36.26 -5.09 -17.12
CA SER A 648 36.21 -3.85 -16.31
C SER A 648 36.94 -2.69 -17.01
N ALA A 649 38.09 -2.96 -17.63
CA ALA A 649 38.83 -1.96 -18.39
C ALA A 649 38.06 -1.49 -19.64
N ILE A 650 37.48 -2.42 -20.40
CA ILE A 650 36.67 -2.11 -21.60
C ILE A 650 35.43 -1.30 -21.21
N LEU A 651 34.70 -1.70 -20.16
CA LEU A 651 33.55 -0.93 -19.68
C LEU A 651 33.98 0.49 -19.27
N ARG A 652 35.10 0.65 -18.55
CA ARG A 652 35.62 1.96 -18.14
C ARG A 652 36.05 2.83 -19.33
N LEU A 653 36.56 2.23 -20.40
CA LEU A 653 36.90 2.91 -21.66
C LEU A 653 35.65 3.34 -22.44
N VAL A 654 34.64 2.48 -22.52
CA VAL A 654 33.33 2.83 -23.10
C VAL A 654 32.67 3.96 -22.31
N TYR A 655 32.72 3.92 -20.98
CA TYR A 655 32.25 5.01 -20.11
C TYR A 655 33.02 6.32 -20.35
N GLY A 656 34.36 6.25 -20.45
CA GLY A 656 35.20 7.44 -20.70
C GLY A 656 35.01 8.05 -22.09
N PHE A 657 34.80 7.23 -23.12
CA PHE A 657 34.53 7.70 -24.48
C PHE A 657 33.19 8.42 -24.58
N ILE A 658 32.14 7.83 -23.99
CA ILE A 658 30.79 8.44 -23.92
C ILE A 658 30.82 9.77 -23.16
N GLU A 659 31.63 9.87 -22.10
CA GLU A 659 31.79 11.10 -21.32
C GLU A 659 32.54 12.19 -22.12
N ASN A 660 33.52 11.81 -22.95
CA ASN A 660 34.33 12.75 -23.75
C ASN A 660 33.56 13.31 -24.97
N GLU A 661 32.80 12.47 -25.67
CA GLU A 661 31.88 12.90 -26.75
C GLU A 661 30.77 13.81 -26.22
N TYR A 662 30.26 13.52 -25.01
CA TYR A 662 29.29 14.39 -24.33
C TYR A 662 29.87 15.76 -23.97
N LEU A 663 31.14 15.83 -23.54
CA LEU A 663 31.82 17.10 -23.25
C LEU A 663 32.05 17.95 -24.52
N GLN A 664 32.28 17.32 -25.67
CA GLN A 664 32.34 18.03 -26.96
C GLN A 664 30.95 18.54 -27.40
N LEU A 665 29.89 17.74 -27.25
CA LEU A 665 28.52 18.14 -27.54
C LEU A 665 28.00 19.26 -26.62
N ALA A 666 28.40 19.26 -25.34
CA ALA A 666 28.07 20.31 -24.38
C ALA A 666 28.82 21.64 -24.64
N SER A 667 29.83 21.63 -25.51
CA SER A 667 30.58 22.82 -25.93
C SER A 667 30.01 23.49 -27.20
N ASP A 668 28.94 22.93 -27.79
CA ASP A 668 28.19 23.53 -28.91
C ASP A 668 27.39 24.76 -28.41
N PRO A 669 27.66 25.97 -28.91
CA PRO A 669 26.97 27.20 -28.48
C PRO A 669 25.46 27.18 -28.72
N SER A 670 24.96 26.33 -29.63
CA SER A 670 23.53 26.22 -29.97
C SER A 670 22.70 25.45 -28.94
N MET A 671 23.34 24.77 -27.98
CA MET A 671 22.68 24.00 -26.92
C MET A 671 22.85 24.58 -25.50
N GLN A 672 23.38 25.79 -25.36
CA GLN A 672 23.43 26.45 -24.05
C GLN A 672 22.03 26.83 -23.55
N ILE A 673 21.59 26.22 -22.45
CA ILE A 673 20.41 26.64 -21.70
C ILE A 673 20.82 27.86 -20.85
N GLU A 674 20.21 29.02 -21.09
CA GLU A 674 20.42 30.20 -20.23
C GLU A 674 20.05 29.86 -18.78
N GLY A 675 21.01 30.02 -17.86
CA GLY A 675 20.80 29.94 -16.42
C GLY A 675 21.34 28.71 -15.70
N THR A 676 22.10 27.82 -16.34
CA THR A 676 22.85 26.76 -15.63
C THR A 676 24.30 27.15 -15.37
N ASP A 677 24.56 27.75 -14.22
CA ASP A 677 25.91 27.71 -13.64
C ASP A 677 26.17 26.27 -13.15
N LEU A 678 26.95 25.49 -13.91
CA LEU A 678 27.47 24.21 -13.44
C LEU A 678 28.48 24.49 -12.29
N PRO A 679 28.36 23.84 -11.12
CA PRO A 679 29.24 24.11 -9.98
C PRO A 679 30.67 23.56 -10.14
N PHE A 680 30.98 22.91 -11.27
CA PHE A 680 32.29 22.30 -11.53
C PHE A 680 32.70 22.54 -12.97
N GLY A 681 33.73 23.37 -13.19
CA GLY A 681 34.36 23.51 -14.49
C GLY A 681 35.20 22.26 -14.85
N PRO A 682 35.53 22.04 -16.13
CA PRO A 682 36.20 20.83 -16.62
C PRO A 682 37.53 20.48 -15.90
N GLN A 683 38.22 21.47 -15.31
CA GLN A 683 39.44 21.24 -14.54
C GLN A 683 39.21 20.62 -13.15
N SER A 684 38.03 20.79 -12.55
CA SER A 684 37.75 20.28 -11.18
C SER A 684 37.43 18.78 -11.16
N SER A 685 36.93 18.22 -12.26
CA SER A 685 36.69 16.77 -12.42
C SER A 685 38.00 15.97 -12.52
N LEU A 686 39.03 16.53 -13.16
CA LEU A 686 40.37 15.92 -13.26
C LEU A 686 41.12 15.88 -11.93
N TYR A 687 40.92 16.89 -11.06
CA TYR A 687 41.50 16.91 -9.72
C TYR A 687 40.84 15.90 -8.78
N PHE A 688 39.52 15.68 -8.93
CA PHE A 688 38.77 14.69 -8.15
C PHE A 688 39.11 13.24 -8.57
N LEU A 689 39.47 13.04 -9.84
CA LEU A 689 40.01 11.79 -10.36
C LEU A 689 41.42 11.46 -9.82
N GLN A 690 42.17 12.42 -9.26
CA GLN A 690 43.47 12.13 -8.66
C GLN A 690 43.39 11.77 -7.17
N SER A 691 42.31 12.13 -6.45
CA SER A 691 42.24 11.98 -4.99
C SER A 691 41.57 10.69 -4.47
N GLU A 692 40.82 9.94 -5.30
CA GLU A 692 40.09 8.73 -4.84
C GLU A 692 40.65 7.37 -5.32
N PHE A 693 41.85 7.32 -5.94
CA PHE A 693 42.50 6.05 -6.32
C PHE A 693 43.48 5.48 -5.27
N ASP A 694 43.37 5.85 -3.98
CA ASP A 694 44.43 5.59 -2.98
C ASP A 694 44.68 4.10 -2.57
N PRO A 695 43.78 3.10 -2.74
CA PRO A 695 44.15 1.71 -2.41
C PRO A 695 44.93 1.00 -3.54
N TYR A 696 44.48 1.15 -4.79
CA TYR A 696 45.04 0.41 -5.93
C TYR A 696 46.26 1.10 -6.54
N THR A 697 46.35 2.43 -6.46
CA THR A 697 47.54 3.17 -6.88
C THR A 697 48.71 2.96 -5.94
N ARG A 698 48.49 2.68 -4.65
CA ARG A 698 49.58 2.31 -3.72
C ARG A 698 50.19 0.96 -4.07
N GLU A 699 49.38 -0.06 -4.32
CA GLU A 699 49.93 -1.38 -4.65
C GLU A 699 50.55 -1.40 -6.06
N ALA A 700 49.95 -0.69 -7.02
CA ALA A 700 50.57 -0.50 -8.34
C ALA A 700 51.90 0.27 -8.26
N ARG A 701 51.99 1.36 -7.47
CA ARG A 701 53.26 2.08 -7.23
C ARG A 701 54.27 1.22 -6.50
N ARG A 702 53.86 0.42 -5.52
CA ARG A 702 54.73 -0.52 -4.79
C ARG A 702 55.29 -1.58 -5.72
N LEU A 703 54.47 -2.12 -6.62
CA LEU A 703 54.86 -3.14 -7.60
C LEU A 703 55.77 -2.58 -8.70
N LEU A 704 55.52 -1.35 -9.16
CA LEU A 704 56.38 -0.64 -10.13
C LEU A 704 57.74 -0.27 -9.53
N HIS A 705 57.77 0.27 -8.30
CA HIS A 705 59.01 0.60 -7.59
C HIS A 705 59.86 -0.64 -7.28
N LYS A 706 59.23 -1.81 -7.12
CA LYS A 706 59.92 -3.09 -6.92
C LYS A 706 60.52 -3.66 -8.22
N ARG A 707 60.05 -3.18 -9.38
CA ARG A 707 60.42 -3.71 -10.70
C ARG A 707 61.41 -2.82 -11.47
N TRP A 708 61.41 -1.50 -11.23
CA TRP A 708 62.38 -0.55 -11.79
C TRP A 708 62.80 0.51 -10.76
N PRO A 709 63.82 0.25 -9.93
CA PRO A 709 64.14 1.10 -8.78
C PRO A 709 64.83 2.44 -9.10
N GLU A 710 65.44 2.63 -10.28
CA GLU A 710 66.44 3.69 -10.47
C GLU A 710 66.06 4.86 -11.42
N GLU A 711 64.91 4.88 -12.11
CA GLU A 711 64.68 5.93 -13.13
C GLU A 711 63.28 6.55 -13.19
N HIS A 712 62.68 6.94 -12.06
CA HIS A 712 61.52 7.86 -12.12
C HIS A 712 61.58 9.00 -11.09
N ASP A 713 62.17 10.12 -11.50
CA ASP A 713 61.84 11.43 -10.96
C ASP A 713 60.44 11.83 -11.49
N SER A 714 59.41 11.54 -10.67
CA SER A 714 57.99 11.82 -10.91
C SER A 714 57.67 13.26 -11.38
N THR A 715 58.61 14.18 -11.18
CA THR A 715 58.53 15.58 -11.57
C THR A 715 58.58 15.78 -13.09
N ARG A 716 59.32 14.93 -13.84
CA ARG A 716 59.46 15.08 -15.29
C ARG A 716 58.21 14.62 -16.07
N LEU A 717 57.58 13.51 -15.65
CA LEU A 717 56.35 13.00 -16.28
C LEU A 717 55.18 13.97 -16.08
N SER A 718 55.04 14.52 -14.87
CA SER A 718 53.99 15.49 -14.56
C SER A 718 54.15 16.80 -15.35
N LYS A 719 55.38 17.32 -15.49
CA LYS A 719 55.62 18.54 -16.27
C LYS A 719 55.42 18.37 -17.78
N ALA A 720 55.71 17.19 -18.34
CA ALA A 720 55.47 16.91 -19.76
C ALA A 720 53.98 16.86 -20.09
N ILE A 721 53.17 16.31 -19.18
CA ILE A 721 51.70 16.27 -19.27
C ILE A 721 51.11 17.68 -19.11
N GLU A 722 51.61 18.50 -18.17
CA GLU A 722 51.17 19.88 -17.99
C GLU A 722 51.41 20.77 -19.23
N HIS A 723 52.43 20.48 -20.02
CA HIS A 723 52.78 21.27 -21.21
C HIS A 723 52.32 20.64 -22.53
N GLY A 724 51.47 19.61 -22.49
CA GLY A 724 50.84 19.03 -23.68
C GLY A 724 51.78 18.22 -24.58
N VAL A 725 52.90 17.72 -24.04
CA VAL A 725 53.85 16.86 -24.77
C VAL A 725 53.32 15.43 -24.80
N SER A 726 53.32 14.76 -25.96
CA SER A 726 52.80 13.39 -26.06
C SER A 726 53.69 12.39 -25.32
N LEU A 727 53.06 11.39 -24.69
CA LEU A 727 53.72 10.35 -23.88
C LEU A 727 54.76 9.54 -24.67
N GLU A 728 54.59 9.42 -25.99
CA GLU A 728 55.52 8.74 -26.92
C GLU A 728 56.88 9.45 -27.02
N GLN A 729 56.96 10.74 -26.65
CA GLN A 729 58.22 11.50 -26.64
C GLN A 729 58.98 11.43 -25.31
N VAL A 730 58.35 10.90 -24.26
CA VAL A 730 58.89 10.86 -22.88
C VAL A 730 59.32 9.44 -22.49
N VAL A 731 58.76 8.42 -23.14
CA VAL A 731 59.09 7.02 -22.89
C VAL A 731 59.61 6.41 -24.19
N PRO A 732 60.90 6.01 -24.28
CA PRO A 732 61.39 5.31 -25.46
C PRO A 732 60.67 3.96 -25.54
N VAL A 733 60.00 3.71 -26.67
CA VAL A 733 59.41 2.41 -26.98
C VAL A 733 60.56 1.44 -27.30
N GLN A 734 60.68 0.37 -26.51
CA GLN A 734 61.34 -0.88 -26.88
C GLN A 734 60.42 -2.05 -26.61
#